data_AF-A0A109RMT5-F1
#
_entry.id   AF-A0A109RMT5-F1
#
_cell.length_a   1.000
_cell.length_b   1.000
_cell.length_c   1.000
_cell.angle_alpha   90.00
_cell.angle_beta   90.00
_cell.angle_gamma   90.00
#
_symmetry.space_group_name_H-M   'P 1'
#
loop_
_entity.id
_entity.type
_entity.pdbx_description
1 polymer ?
#
loop_
_entity_poly.entity_id
_entity_poly.type
_entity_poly.pdbx_seq_one_letter_code
_entity_poly.pdbx_strand_id
1 'polypeptide(L)'
;MIIRKGIKEVVSYVYQQGDLNLEYFQANRAQYGTEVHQVIQDQYLDEECEVYLEHILSLDEHEIHLSGRMDLLLERDGRWIVGEIKSTTRKLEVIEENDRPAHYAQAKMYAYLLLCQHLDWEEITLRLIYCDLEGINQRCFDQIYTKEMLEPFVQETLRIYLDWYLILLRSMELKLKTAKTLQFPFGDFRAYQRELSGAVYQCVKQKKRLLLRAPTGIGKTMGTIFPSIKALTEHEQKIFYLTAKTIGRSVAEKAFDTCLANGWQAKVTTITAKEKICLMDEVKCDPSYCSYAKGYFDRINEATKDLFESEQLFNRDRIVSYAKKHSVCPFEYSLAMASISDAVIGDYNYMFDPRAYLRRFFDEPSPHIALIDEAHNLYDRACDMYSASLTKAPIQELKRLFKDRHKPLAKVLGALNLKFIEYRHELEEKKVYDLFKDDIDKVFLTKIQSLLDALEKYLYRHPETEYKPQLMNLYFDCHQFLRISDYYNDSFRVRYERSGIEVKISLICLNPSLYLSEKMERVRSSILFSATLHPLSYYHTVLLHDEECEQIFLPSPFDREHLDLYVHHGISTKYKQRDQTLAPLISTIYQVTRNQQGNYLVFFPSYQYLEMVYEAYKELIDDEQRLLKQEREMDESAREAFLDSFQANSSETLVAFAVLGGVFSEGIDLIGNRLIGSIIVGVGLPQINPLTEQRRLYFEEAFKKGYLYAYLYPGFNKVMQAVGRVIRTNEDSGIVMMIDERYIEPTYLSLFPYEWQHAKFLK
;
A
#
# COMPACT_ATOMS: atom_id res chain seq x y z
N MET A 1 19.63 -29.39 -17.29
CA MET A 1 19.15 -27.99 -17.13
C MET A 1 20.19 -27.25 -16.31
N ILE A 2 20.55 -26.01 -16.68
CA ILE A 2 21.53 -25.20 -15.93
C ILE A 2 20.76 -24.31 -14.95
N ILE A 3 21.02 -24.50 -13.66
CA ILE A 3 20.40 -23.74 -12.56
C ILE A 3 21.46 -22.80 -11.99
N ARG A 4 21.19 -21.49 -11.98
CA ARG A 4 22.12 -20.49 -11.42
C ARG A 4 21.58 -19.93 -10.13
N LYS A 5 22.31 -20.12 -9.01
CA LYS A 5 21.84 -19.73 -7.67
C LYS A 5 22.94 -19.20 -6.76
N GLY A 6 22.57 -18.22 -5.94
CA GLY A 6 23.44 -17.72 -4.89
C GLY A 6 23.49 -18.69 -3.71
N ILE A 7 24.67 -18.94 -3.16
CA ILE A 7 24.87 -19.82 -2.00
C ILE A 7 24.05 -19.34 -0.79
N LYS A 8 24.03 -18.02 -0.56
CA LYS A 8 23.21 -17.39 0.48
C LYS A 8 21.71 -17.65 0.28
N GLU A 9 21.21 -17.64 -0.95
CA GLU A 9 19.79 -17.94 -1.24
C GLU A 9 19.45 -19.39 -0.85
N VAL A 10 20.28 -20.33 -1.29
CA VAL A 10 20.10 -21.77 -1.00
C VAL A 10 20.12 -22.02 0.51
N VAL A 11 21.15 -21.54 1.19
CA VAL A 11 21.33 -21.73 2.63
C VAL A 11 20.22 -21.05 3.43
N SER A 12 19.82 -19.84 3.04
CA SER A 12 18.76 -19.09 3.76
C SER A 12 17.41 -19.78 3.66
N TYR A 13 17.14 -20.48 2.56
CA TYR A 13 15.93 -21.29 2.42
C TYR A 13 16.01 -22.55 3.30
N VAL A 14 17.07 -23.35 3.16
CA VAL A 14 17.14 -24.67 3.81
C VAL A 14 17.28 -24.57 5.34
N TYR A 15 18.07 -23.61 5.81
CA TYR A 15 18.43 -23.48 7.22
C TYR A 15 17.78 -22.28 7.91
N GLN A 16 16.65 -21.79 7.40
CA GLN A 16 15.90 -20.71 8.04
C GLN A 16 15.39 -21.17 9.41
N GLN A 17 15.74 -20.44 10.47
CA GLN A 17 15.34 -20.78 11.84
C GLN A 17 15.11 -19.54 12.71
N GLY A 18 14.31 -19.73 13.76
CA GLY A 18 14.09 -18.76 14.83
C GLY A 18 12.76 -18.02 14.77
N ASP A 19 12.64 -17.05 15.68
CA ASP A 19 11.43 -16.27 15.87
C ASP A 19 11.28 -15.17 14.82
N LEU A 20 10.03 -14.85 14.50
CA LEU A 20 9.69 -13.61 13.82
C LEU A 20 9.92 -12.46 14.79
N ASN A 21 11.12 -11.90 14.73
CA ASN A 21 11.45 -10.67 15.44
C ASN A 21 11.21 -9.49 14.52
N LEU A 22 10.21 -8.66 14.84
CA LEU A 22 10.13 -7.28 14.36
C LEU A 22 11.18 -6.40 15.05
N GLU A 23 12.40 -6.92 15.25
CA GLU A 23 13.50 -6.15 15.81
C GLU A 23 13.71 -4.93 14.93
N TYR A 24 13.22 -3.81 15.46
CA TYR A 24 13.04 -2.51 14.82
C TYR A 24 14.30 -1.94 14.17
N PHE A 25 15.45 -2.53 14.50
CA PHE A 25 16.78 -2.19 14.02
C PHE A 25 17.18 -2.85 12.70
N GLN A 26 16.38 -3.73 12.07
CA GLN A 26 16.81 -4.45 10.85
C GLN A 26 17.29 -3.55 9.70
N ALA A 27 16.70 -2.37 9.51
CA ALA A 27 17.14 -1.42 8.48
C ALA A 27 18.56 -0.90 8.73
N ASN A 28 18.91 -0.62 10.00
CA ASN A 28 20.26 -0.24 10.37
C ASN A 28 21.15 -1.47 10.66
N ARG A 29 20.62 -2.67 10.89
CA ARG A 29 21.40 -3.89 11.18
C ARG A 29 22.20 -4.35 9.96
N ALA A 30 21.71 -4.10 8.75
CA ALA A 30 22.48 -4.31 7.53
C ALA A 30 23.61 -3.27 7.42
N GLN A 31 23.36 -2.01 7.76
CA GLN A 31 24.38 -0.96 7.77
C GLN A 31 25.42 -1.16 8.88
N TYR A 32 25.00 -1.36 10.13
CA TYR A 32 25.85 -1.79 11.24
C TYR A 32 26.55 -3.11 10.94
N GLY A 33 25.89 -4.05 10.26
CA GLY A 33 26.50 -5.29 9.80
C GLY A 33 27.65 -5.01 8.84
N THR A 34 27.44 -4.17 7.83
CA THR A 34 28.51 -3.75 6.90
C THR A 34 29.62 -2.97 7.61
N GLU A 35 29.29 -2.04 8.51
CA GLU A 35 30.26 -1.27 9.29
C GLU A 35 31.09 -2.20 10.20
N VAL A 36 30.46 -3.17 10.85
CA VAL A 36 31.14 -4.19 11.67
C VAL A 36 31.99 -5.13 10.82
N HIS A 37 31.49 -5.54 9.64
CA HIS A 37 32.28 -6.33 8.70
C HIS A 37 33.53 -5.55 8.27
N GLN A 38 33.40 -4.25 7.95
CA GLN A 38 34.54 -3.38 7.63
C GLN A 38 35.52 -3.27 8.80
N VAL A 39 35.04 -2.99 10.02
CA VAL A 39 35.87 -2.89 11.22
C VAL A 39 36.65 -4.18 11.51
N ILE A 40 36.05 -5.34 11.24
CA ILE A 40 36.70 -6.65 11.44
C ILE A 40 37.65 -6.95 10.28
N GLN A 41 37.25 -6.71 9.03
CA GLN A 41 38.10 -6.89 7.85
C GLN A 41 39.36 -6.00 7.92
N ASP A 42 39.23 -4.78 8.44
CA ASP A 42 40.36 -3.87 8.69
C ASP A 42 41.35 -4.41 9.75
N GLN A 43 40.98 -5.42 10.55
CA GLN A 43 41.91 -6.11 11.47
C GLN A 43 42.74 -7.20 10.77
N TYR A 44 42.38 -7.56 9.53
CA TYR A 44 42.97 -8.64 8.73
C TYR A 44 43.62 -8.10 7.43
N LEU A 45 44.40 -7.02 7.55
CA LEU A 45 44.98 -6.21 6.45
C LEU A 45 45.83 -6.98 5.41
N ASP A 46 46.35 -8.16 5.75
CA ASP A 46 47.20 -8.99 4.87
C ASP A 46 46.44 -10.20 4.27
N GLU A 47 45.13 -10.30 4.47
CA GLU A 47 44.32 -11.46 4.08
C GLU A 47 43.21 -11.08 3.06
N GLU A 48 42.71 -12.06 2.29
CA GLU A 48 41.69 -11.79 1.28
C GLU A 48 40.30 -11.65 1.92
N CYS A 49 39.73 -10.44 1.83
CA CYS A 49 38.38 -10.14 2.29
C CYS A 49 37.41 -10.16 1.09
N GLU A 50 36.15 -10.54 1.36
CA GLU A 50 35.05 -10.40 0.39
C GLU A 50 35.29 -11.14 -0.95
N VAL A 51 35.81 -12.36 -0.88
CA VAL A 51 36.25 -13.16 -2.03
C VAL A 51 35.06 -13.74 -2.79
N TYR A 52 34.99 -13.47 -4.10
CA TYR A 52 33.96 -14.03 -4.97
C TYR A 52 34.30 -15.47 -5.36
N LEU A 53 33.33 -16.37 -5.22
CA LEU A 53 33.46 -17.77 -5.56
C LEU A 53 32.33 -18.19 -6.50
N GLU A 54 32.69 -18.89 -7.58
CA GLU A 54 31.75 -19.52 -8.49
C GLU A 54 32.19 -20.94 -8.83
N HIS A 55 31.28 -21.90 -8.75
CA HIS A 55 31.56 -23.30 -9.07
C HIS A 55 30.32 -24.01 -9.58
N ILE A 56 30.53 -25.04 -10.40
CA ILE A 56 29.46 -25.84 -10.99
C ILE A 56 29.48 -27.21 -10.31
N LEU A 57 28.35 -27.56 -9.68
CA LEU A 57 28.12 -28.88 -9.14
C LEU A 57 27.11 -29.63 -9.99
N SER A 58 27.34 -30.93 -10.19
CA SER A 58 26.35 -31.82 -10.81
C SER A 58 25.62 -32.57 -9.70
N LEU A 59 24.29 -32.47 -9.67
CA LEU A 59 23.43 -33.28 -8.80
C LEU A 59 22.31 -33.88 -9.67
N ASP A 60 22.20 -35.21 -9.67
CA ASP A 60 21.32 -35.96 -10.56
C ASP A 60 21.50 -35.56 -12.06
N GLU A 61 20.45 -35.06 -12.71
CA GLU A 61 20.47 -34.60 -14.11
C GLU A 61 20.59 -33.06 -14.24
N HIS A 62 21.01 -32.38 -13.17
CA HIS A 62 21.04 -30.92 -13.09
C HIS A 62 22.46 -30.39 -12.86
N GLU A 63 22.83 -29.39 -13.65
CA GLU A 63 24.05 -28.61 -13.44
C GLU A 63 23.69 -27.36 -12.65
N ILE A 64 24.25 -27.21 -11.46
CA ILE A 64 23.97 -26.13 -10.54
C ILE A 64 25.20 -25.22 -10.46
N HIS A 65 25.09 -24.04 -11.05
CA HIS A 65 26.06 -22.97 -10.92
C HIS A 65 25.78 -22.23 -9.62
N LEU A 66 26.67 -22.40 -8.65
CA LEU A 66 26.62 -21.72 -7.38
C LEU A 66 27.57 -20.54 -7.38
N SER A 67 27.08 -19.38 -6.95
CA SER A 67 27.91 -18.20 -6.74
C SER A 67 27.73 -17.62 -5.35
N GLY A 68 28.75 -16.95 -4.83
CA GLY A 68 28.66 -16.26 -3.56
C GLY A 68 29.90 -15.44 -3.25
N ARG A 69 29.85 -14.75 -2.11
CA ARG A 69 30.92 -13.92 -1.60
C ARG A 69 31.20 -14.34 -0.18
N MET A 70 32.40 -14.85 0.08
CA MET A 70 32.82 -15.23 1.43
C MET A 70 33.40 -14.01 2.15
N ASP A 71 33.15 -13.89 3.45
CA ASP A 71 33.57 -12.71 4.20
C ASP A 71 35.10 -12.62 4.30
N LEU A 72 35.75 -13.76 4.59
CA LEU A 72 37.19 -13.86 4.83
C LEU A 72 37.76 -15.18 4.27
N LEU A 73 38.93 -15.11 3.62
CA LEU A 73 39.77 -16.27 3.26
C LEU A 73 41.20 -16.02 3.75
N LEU A 74 41.66 -16.85 4.69
CA LEU A 74 42.93 -16.67 5.38
C LEU A 74 43.86 -17.87 5.11
N GLU A 75 45.16 -17.61 4.99
CA GLU A 75 46.20 -18.63 4.99
C GLU A 75 47.08 -18.46 6.24
N ARG A 76 47.11 -19.47 7.12
CA ARG A 76 47.93 -19.45 8.35
C ARG A 76 48.62 -20.77 8.57
N ASP A 77 49.94 -20.73 8.75
CA ASP A 77 50.77 -21.91 9.02
C ASP A 77 50.56 -23.05 8.00
N GLY A 78 50.31 -22.72 6.74
CA GLY A 78 50.04 -23.68 5.66
C GLY A 78 48.63 -24.28 5.67
N ARG A 79 47.69 -23.69 6.42
CA ARG A 79 46.27 -24.08 6.47
C ARG A 79 45.37 -22.95 5.99
N TRP A 80 44.35 -23.32 5.23
CA TRP A 80 43.33 -22.41 4.73
C TRP A 80 42.15 -22.30 5.71
N ILE A 81 41.69 -21.07 5.93
CA ILE A 81 40.61 -20.73 6.84
C ILE A 81 39.54 -19.93 6.09
N VAL A 82 38.30 -20.41 6.09
CA VAL A 82 37.13 -19.65 5.60
C VAL A 82 36.42 -19.03 6.80
N GLY A 83 36.40 -17.70 6.85
CA GLY A 83 35.73 -16.96 7.91
C GLY A 83 34.34 -16.49 7.51
N GLU A 84 33.38 -16.61 8.43
CA GLU A 84 32.03 -16.03 8.31
C GLU A 84 31.77 -15.13 9.54
N ILE A 85 31.36 -13.89 9.29
CA ILE A 85 31.15 -12.89 10.33
C ILE A 85 29.64 -12.81 10.66
N LYS A 86 29.33 -12.75 11.96
CA LYS A 86 27.97 -12.61 12.48
C LYS A 86 27.91 -11.56 13.57
N SER A 87 27.25 -10.44 13.29
CA SER A 87 26.94 -9.45 14.31
C SER A 87 25.74 -9.90 15.16
N THR A 88 25.83 -9.72 16.48
CA THR A 88 24.81 -10.21 17.43
C THR A 88 24.51 -9.21 18.53
N THR A 89 23.27 -9.22 18.99
CA THR A 89 22.78 -8.45 20.14
C THR A 89 22.82 -9.26 21.44
N ARG A 90 23.08 -10.57 21.36
CA ARG A 90 23.27 -11.43 22.54
C ARG A 90 24.65 -11.18 23.13
N LYS A 91 24.76 -11.25 24.46
CA LYS A 91 26.06 -11.23 25.14
C LYS A 91 26.94 -12.36 24.62
N LEU A 92 28.11 -12.02 24.09
CA LEU A 92 29.05 -12.98 23.47
C LEU A 92 29.43 -14.13 24.41
N GLU A 93 29.46 -13.88 25.72
CA GLU A 93 29.72 -14.84 26.78
C GLU A 93 28.73 -16.01 26.80
N VAL A 94 27.48 -15.77 26.38
CA VAL A 94 26.37 -16.74 26.41
C VAL A 94 26.20 -17.45 25.06
N ILE A 95 27.00 -17.09 24.06
CA ILE A 95 26.96 -17.74 22.75
C ILE A 95 27.86 -18.96 22.79
N GLU A 96 27.26 -20.13 22.61
CA GLU A 96 27.99 -21.39 22.49
C GLU A 96 28.20 -21.76 21.01
N GLU A 97 29.16 -22.64 20.75
CA GLU A 97 29.57 -23.07 19.41
C GLU A 97 28.40 -23.59 18.57
N ASN A 98 27.44 -24.27 19.21
CA ASN A 98 26.28 -24.89 18.56
C ASN A 98 24.96 -24.11 18.74
N ASP A 99 25.02 -22.85 19.17
CA ASP A 99 23.82 -22.04 19.41
C ASP A 99 22.95 -21.86 18.16
N ARG A 100 23.59 -21.77 16.98
CA ARG A 100 22.94 -21.61 15.68
C ARG A 100 23.70 -22.35 14.58
N PRO A 101 23.46 -23.66 14.42
CA PRO A 101 24.14 -24.47 13.40
C PRO A 101 23.97 -23.92 11.97
N ALA A 102 22.84 -23.24 11.70
CA ALA A 102 22.56 -22.56 10.45
C ALA A 102 23.61 -21.50 10.06
N HIS A 103 24.31 -20.89 11.02
CA HIS A 103 25.34 -19.89 10.74
C HIS A 103 26.60 -20.48 10.08
N TYR A 104 26.88 -21.77 10.30
CA TYR A 104 27.97 -22.47 9.61
C TYR A 104 27.60 -22.89 8.19
N ALA A 105 26.31 -22.94 7.84
CA ALA A 105 25.87 -23.55 6.59
C ALA A 105 26.45 -22.84 5.35
N GLN A 106 26.53 -21.51 5.37
CA GLN A 106 27.11 -20.73 4.27
C GLN A 106 28.63 -20.98 4.14
N ALA A 107 29.36 -20.95 5.26
CA ALA A 107 30.79 -21.25 5.31
C ALA A 107 31.11 -22.68 4.85
N LYS A 108 30.29 -23.67 5.25
CA LYS A 108 30.40 -25.08 4.82
C LYS A 108 30.28 -25.23 3.30
N MET A 109 29.34 -24.50 2.69
CA MET A 109 29.21 -24.48 1.23
C MET A 109 30.46 -23.91 0.57
N TYR A 110 30.97 -22.78 1.05
CA TYR A 110 32.20 -22.17 0.52
C TYR A 110 33.43 -23.09 0.65
N ALA A 111 33.63 -23.67 1.83
CA ALA A 111 34.72 -24.61 2.07
C ALA A 111 34.69 -25.82 1.12
N TYR A 112 33.52 -26.41 0.92
CA TYR A 112 33.39 -27.54 0.01
C TYR A 112 33.75 -27.17 -1.43
N LEU A 113 33.28 -26.00 -1.89
CA LEU A 113 33.57 -25.51 -3.23
C LEU A 113 35.07 -25.22 -3.43
N LEU A 114 35.74 -24.64 -2.42
CA LEU A 114 37.19 -24.42 -2.46
C LEU A 114 37.96 -25.74 -2.51
N LEU A 115 37.61 -26.74 -1.68
CA LEU A 115 38.20 -28.08 -1.72
C LEU A 115 37.93 -28.82 -3.06
N CYS A 116 36.88 -28.44 -3.80
CA CYS A 116 36.64 -28.96 -5.14
C CYS A 116 37.52 -28.27 -6.21
N GLN A 117 37.84 -26.98 -6.03
CA GLN A 117 38.70 -26.23 -6.94
C GLN A 117 40.20 -26.50 -6.69
N HIS A 118 40.58 -26.74 -5.44
CA HIS A 118 41.95 -26.96 -4.98
C HIS A 118 42.13 -28.40 -4.49
N LEU A 119 42.43 -29.31 -5.44
CA LEU A 119 42.57 -30.76 -5.17
C LEU A 119 43.78 -31.11 -4.28
N ASP A 120 44.68 -30.16 -4.07
CA ASP A 120 45.86 -30.24 -3.22
C ASP A 120 45.55 -29.98 -1.72
N TRP A 121 44.35 -29.50 -1.38
CA TRP A 121 43.96 -29.22 0.00
C TRP A 121 43.24 -30.43 0.62
N GLU A 122 43.82 -31.01 1.67
CA GLU A 122 43.22 -32.15 2.39
C GLU A 122 42.13 -31.72 3.38
N GLU A 123 42.32 -30.57 4.04
CA GLU A 123 41.44 -30.03 5.08
C GLU A 123 41.31 -28.51 4.96
N ILE A 124 40.19 -27.97 5.44
CA ILE A 124 39.95 -26.52 5.54
C ILE A 124 39.32 -26.20 6.90
N THR A 125 39.72 -25.08 7.49
CA THR A 125 39.17 -24.63 8.77
C THR A 125 38.04 -23.64 8.52
N LEU A 126 36.88 -23.87 9.12
CA LEU A 126 35.78 -22.91 9.16
C LEU A 126 35.88 -22.10 10.45
N ARG A 127 35.92 -20.77 10.33
CA ARG A 127 35.93 -19.84 11.45
C ARG A 127 34.64 -19.04 11.49
N LEU A 128 33.82 -19.26 12.51
CA LEU A 128 32.64 -18.43 12.76
C LEU A 128 32.98 -17.33 13.77
N ILE A 129 32.84 -16.08 13.37
CA ILE A 129 33.19 -14.90 14.19
C ILE A 129 31.91 -14.21 14.64
N TYR A 130 31.58 -14.32 15.94
CA TYR A 130 30.54 -13.50 16.54
C TYR A 130 31.12 -12.20 17.08
N CYS A 131 30.50 -11.09 16.73
CA CYS A 131 30.92 -9.76 17.16
C CYS A 131 29.74 -8.96 17.71
N ASP A 132 30.02 -8.06 18.64
CA ASP A 132 29.05 -7.03 19.01
C ASP A 132 28.84 -6.03 17.86
N LEU A 133 27.77 -5.24 17.95
CA LEU A 133 27.41 -4.26 16.91
C LEU A 133 28.43 -3.12 16.73
N GLU A 134 29.43 -3.00 17.61
CA GLU A 134 30.53 -2.03 17.50
C GLU A 134 31.79 -2.66 16.89
N GLY A 135 31.82 -4.00 16.72
CA GLY A 135 32.99 -4.73 16.21
C GLY A 135 34.17 -4.77 17.19
N ILE A 136 33.95 -4.41 18.46
CA ILE A 136 35.02 -4.26 19.46
C ILE A 136 35.32 -5.58 20.14
N ASN A 137 34.27 -6.31 20.53
CA ASN A 137 34.42 -7.61 21.17
C ASN A 137 34.06 -8.71 20.18
N GLN A 138 34.88 -9.77 20.15
CA GLN A 138 34.68 -10.92 19.29
C GLN A 138 34.80 -12.25 20.04
N ARG A 139 34.07 -13.25 19.57
CA ARG A 139 34.19 -14.65 19.99
C ARG A 139 34.23 -15.52 18.73
N CYS A 140 35.32 -16.23 18.54
CA CYS A 140 35.57 -17.06 17.37
C CYS A 140 35.43 -18.55 17.71
N PHE A 141 34.93 -19.31 16.75
CA PHE A 141 34.82 -20.77 16.83
C PHE A 141 35.38 -21.39 15.56
N ASP A 142 36.32 -22.32 15.72
CA ASP A 142 37.03 -22.96 14.60
C ASP A 142 36.67 -24.44 14.51
N GLN A 143 36.36 -24.91 13.30
CA GLN A 143 36.06 -26.32 13.03
C GLN A 143 36.78 -26.77 11.76
N ILE A 144 37.42 -27.93 11.81
CA ILE A 144 38.15 -28.49 10.68
C ILE A 144 37.24 -29.45 9.92
N TYR A 145 37.24 -29.33 8.59
CA TYR A 145 36.45 -30.17 7.70
C TYR A 145 37.30 -30.68 6.53
N THR A 146 37.08 -31.93 6.14
CA THR A 146 37.57 -32.48 4.87
C THR A 146 36.45 -32.46 3.82
N LYS A 147 36.80 -32.74 2.56
CA LYS A 147 35.83 -32.82 1.47
C LYS A 147 34.77 -33.90 1.73
N GLU A 148 35.18 -35.07 2.21
CA GLU A 148 34.29 -36.20 2.51
C GLU A 148 33.31 -35.89 3.64
N MET A 149 33.69 -35.02 4.59
CA MET A 149 32.81 -34.58 5.68
C MET A 149 31.75 -33.58 5.19
N LEU A 150 32.09 -32.73 4.21
CA LEU A 150 31.20 -31.69 3.70
C LEU A 150 30.30 -32.16 2.56
N GLU A 151 30.74 -33.13 1.76
CA GLU A 151 30.00 -33.61 0.59
C GLU A 151 28.56 -34.04 0.92
N PRO A 152 28.28 -34.87 1.94
CA PRO A 152 26.91 -35.25 2.29
C PRO A 152 26.04 -34.06 2.69
N PHE A 153 26.63 -33.08 3.39
CA PHE A 153 25.94 -31.85 3.80
C PHE A 153 25.55 -31.00 2.59
N VAL A 154 26.48 -30.80 1.64
CA VAL A 154 26.22 -30.00 0.43
C VAL A 154 25.20 -30.68 -0.47
N GLN A 155 25.33 -32.00 -0.70
CA GLN A 155 24.38 -32.76 -1.50
C GLN A 155 22.97 -32.70 -0.91
N GLU A 156 22.81 -32.90 0.40
CA GLU A 156 21.50 -32.82 1.05
C GLU A 156 20.90 -31.41 1.00
N THR A 157 21.72 -30.39 1.25
CA THR A 157 21.30 -28.99 1.18
C THR A 157 20.76 -28.66 -0.21
N LEU A 158 21.48 -29.06 -1.25
CA LEU A 158 21.07 -28.82 -2.64
C LEU A 158 19.82 -29.61 -3.00
N ARG A 159 19.70 -30.86 -2.55
CA ARG A 159 18.52 -31.70 -2.77
C ARG A 159 17.25 -31.04 -2.22
N ILE A 160 17.26 -30.63 -0.94
CA ILE A 160 16.12 -29.97 -0.30
C ILE A 160 15.72 -28.69 -1.04
N TYR A 161 16.71 -27.88 -1.43
CA TYR A 161 16.45 -26.64 -2.17
C TYR A 161 15.89 -26.92 -3.57
N LEU A 162 16.49 -27.86 -4.30
CA LEU A 162 16.09 -28.20 -5.67
C LEU A 162 14.68 -28.78 -5.72
N ASP A 163 14.31 -29.64 -4.77
CA ASP A 163 12.95 -30.20 -4.68
C ASP A 163 11.90 -29.09 -4.72
N TRP A 164 12.11 -28.03 -3.94
CA TRP A 164 11.22 -26.87 -3.92
C TRP A 164 11.36 -25.98 -5.17
N TYR A 165 12.59 -25.71 -5.58
CA TYR A 165 12.86 -24.82 -6.72
C TYR A 165 12.26 -25.36 -8.03
N LEU A 166 12.33 -26.67 -8.25
CA LEU A 166 11.74 -27.32 -9.42
C LEU A 166 10.21 -27.23 -9.43
N ILE A 167 9.56 -27.30 -8.26
CA ILE A 167 8.11 -27.07 -8.13
C ILE A 167 7.76 -25.64 -8.56
N LEU A 168 8.53 -24.65 -8.09
CA LEU A 168 8.34 -23.24 -8.47
C LEU A 168 8.54 -23.02 -9.97
N LEU A 169 9.64 -23.54 -10.54
CA LEU A 169 9.92 -23.43 -11.96
C LEU A 169 8.81 -24.01 -12.81
N ARG A 170 8.36 -25.23 -12.49
CA ARG A 170 7.25 -25.88 -13.20
C ARG A 170 5.96 -25.06 -13.12
N SER A 171 5.67 -24.48 -11.96
CA SER A 171 4.52 -23.57 -11.81
C SER A 171 4.64 -22.33 -12.70
N MET A 172 5.82 -21.72 -12.77
CA MET A 172 6.08 -20.55 -13.62
C MET A 172 5.99 -20.87 -15.12
N GLU A 173 6.45 -22.05 -15.54
CA GLU A 173 6.28 -22.54 -16.92
C GLU A 173 4.81 -22.76 -17.27
N LEU A 174 4.05 -23.41 -16.37
CA LEU A 174 2.62 -23.65 -16.54
C LEU A 174 1.84 -22.33 -16.61
N LYS A 175 2.18 -21.33 -15.78
CA LYS A 175 1.63 -19.98 -15.89
C LYS A 175 1.76 -19.45 -17.30
N LEU A 176 2.98 -19.41 -17.85
CA LEU A 176 3.23 -18.80 -19.15
C LEU A 176 2.56 -19.58 -20.28
N LYS A 177 2.60 -20.92 -20.21
CA LYS A 177 1.97 -21.80 -21.20
C LYS A 177 0.45 -21.60 -21.21
N THR A 178 -0.19 -21.65 -20.05
CA THR A 178 -1.65 -21.54 -19.94
C THR A 178 -2.16 -20.12 -20.15
N ALA A 179 -1.37 -19.10 -19.77
CA ALA A 179 -1.68 -17.71 -20.09
C ALA A 179 -1.87 -17.51 -21.61
N LYS A 180 -1.00 -18.09 -22.45
CA LYS A 180 -1.11 -17.97 -23.91
C LYS A 180 -2.41 -18.59 -24.45
N THR A 181 -2.84 -19.72 -23.90
CA THR A 181 -4.04 -20.45 -24.36
C THR A 181 -5.32 -20.02 -23.68
N LEU A 182 -5.26 -19.21 -22.62
CA LEU A 182 -6.43 -18.72 -21.89
C LEU A 182 -7.38 -17.98 -22.86
N GLN A 183 -8.64 -18.38 -22.81
CA GLN A 183 -9.75 -17.74 -23.52
C GLN A 183 -10.46 -16.76 -22.59
N PHE A 184 -11.21 -15.83 -23.16
CA PHE A 184 -11.97 -14.88 -22.35
C PHE A 184 -13.03 -15.64 -21.53
N PRO A 185 -13.05 -15.53 -20.18
CA PRO A 185 -13.84 -16.44 -19.34
C PRO A 185 -15.37 -16.35 -19.50
N PHE A 186 -15.88 -15.26 -20.08
CA PHE A 186 -17.31 -15.03 -20.24
C PHE A 186 -17.82 -15.27 -21.67
N GLY A 187 -17.01 -15.92 -22.52
CA GLY A 187 -17.33 -16.13 -23.94
C GLY A 187 -17.09 -14.86 -24.75
N ASP A 188 -18.15 -14.08 -24.98
CA ASP A 188 -18.09 -12.84 -25.75
C ASP A 188 -17.76 -11.62 -24.89
N PHE A 189 -17.05 -10.66 -25.49
CA PHE A 189 -16.77 -9.38 -24.86
C PHE A 189 -18.02 -8.50 -24.84
N ARG A 190 -18.22 -7.76 -23.74
CA ARG A 190 -19.21 -6.68 -23.68
C ARG A 190 -18.83 -5.53 -24.62
N ALA A 191 -19.79 -4.64 -24.88
CA ALA A 191 -19.54 -3.40 -25.62
C ALA A 191 -18.32 -2.66 -25.06
N TYR A 192 -17.41 -2.26 -25.95
CA TYR A 192 -16.13 -1.59 -25.66
C TYR A 192 -15.12 -2.37 -24.80
N GLN A 193 -15.47 -3.54 -24.25
CA GLN A 193 -14.56 -4.33 -23.40
C GLN A 193 -13.40 -4.96 -24.19
N ARG A 194 -13.63 -5.29 -25.47
CA ARG A 194 -12.57 -5.77 -26.38
C ARG A 194 -11.56 -4.68 -26.70
N GLU A 195 -12.03 -3.45 -26.91
CA GLU A 195 -11.18 -2.28 -27.14
C GLU A 195 -10.34 -1.97 -25.89
N LEU A 196 -10.97 -1.97 -24.71
CA LEU A 196 -10.32 -1.89 -23.42
C LEU A 196 -9.20 -2.93 -23.29
N SER A 197 -9.54 -4.20 -23.54
CA SER A 197 -8.61 -5.31 -23.38
C SER A 197 -7.45 -5.23 -24.39
N GLY A 198 -7.74 -4.85 -25.62
CA GLY A 198 -6.74 -4.67 -26.67
C GLY A 198 -5.73 -3.57 -26.32
N ALA A 199 -6.20 -2.44 -25.80
CA ALA A 199 -5.35 -1.36 -25.37
C ALA A 199 -4.43 -1.74 -24.20
N VAL A 200 -4.98 -2.39 -23.17
CA VAL A 200 -4.18 -2.87 -22.03
C VAL A 200 -3.10 -3.85 -22.51
N TYR A 201 -3.48 -4.81 -23.37
CA TYR A 201 -2.53 -5.78 -23.92
C TYR A 201 -1.38 -5.11 -24.69
N GLN A 202 -1.70 -4.13 -25.55
CA GLN A 202 -0.68 -3.41 -26.31
C GLN A 202 0.22 -2.56 -25.42
N CYS A 203 -0.35 -1.84 -24.45
CA CYS A 203 0.41 -1.03 -23.51
C CYS A 203 1.42 -1.87 -22.72
N VAL A 204 0.99 -3.01 -22.17
CA VAL A 204 1.88 -3.94 -21.43
C VAL A 204 2.97 -4.50 -22.35
N LYS A 205 2.63 -4.86 -23.59
CA LYS A 205 3.59 -5.38 -24.57
C LYS A 205 4.64 -4.34 -24.96
N GLN A 206 4.23 -3.07 -25.09
CA GLN A 206 5.08 -1.94 -25.44
C GLN A 206 5.82 -1.34 -24.23
N LYS A 207 5.60 -1.86 -23.02
CA LYS A 207 6.21 -1.38 -21.77
C LYS A 207 5.88 0.10 -21.48
N LYS A 208 4.62 0.48 -21.73
CA LYS A 208 4.13 1.85 -21.59
C LYS A 208 3.24 2.04 -20.37
N ARG A 209 2.77 3.27 -20.19
CA ARG A 209 1.72 3.65 -19.23
C ARG A 209 0.42 3.93 -19.96
N LEU A 210 -0.70 3.58 -19.32
CA LEU A 210 -2.05 3.82 -19.83
C LEU A 210 -2.91 4.48 -18.76
N LEU A 211 -3.51 5.61 -19.10
CA LEU A 211 -4.57 6.26 -18.34
C LEU A 211 -5.91 5.97 -19.02
N LEU A 212 -6.72 5.12 -18.39
CA LEU A 212 -7.92 4.54 -18.96
C LEU A 212 -9.17 5.02 -18.20
N ARG A 213 -9.97 5.88 -18.81
CA ARG A 213 -11.33 6.17 -18.35
C ARG A 213 -12.29 5.14 -18.93
N ALA A 214 -12.77 4.26 -18.06
CA ALA A 214 -13.73 3.21 -18.42
C ALA A 214 -14.95 3.26 -17.47
N PRO A 215 -16.15 3.58 -17.97
CA PRO A 215 -17.39 3.59 -17.19
C PRO A 215 -17.69 2.29 -16.42
N THR A 216 -18.62 2.36 -15.48
CA THR A 216 -19.20 1.16 -14.84
C THR A 216 -19.89 0.29 -15.90
N GLY A 217 -20.09 -1.01 -15.62
CA GLY A 217 -20.76 -1.94 -16.55
C GLY A 217 -19.88 -2.57 -17.64
N ILE A 218 -18.84 -1.88 -18.14
CA ILE A 218 -17.94 -2.40 -19.20
C ILE A 218 -17.18 -3.66 -18.76
N GLY A 219 -17.06 -3.89 -17.45
CA GLY A 219 -16.28 -5.01 -16.90
C GLY A 219 -14.78 -4.68 -16.85
N LYS A 220 -14.45 -3.50 -16.32
CA LYS A 220 -13.08 -2.98 -16.15
C LYS A 220 -12.11 -4.02 -15.58
N THR A 221 -12.45 -4.61 -14.44
CA THR A 221 -11.56 -5.52 -13.70
C THR A 221 -11.14 -6.73 -14.54
N MET A 222 -12.09 -7.44 -15.15
CA MET A 222 -11.75 -8.54 -16.06
C MET A 222 -11.05 -8.02 -17.33
N GLY A 223 -11.50 -6.88 -17.85
CA GLY A 223 -10.94 -6.24 -19.03
C GLY A 223 -9.50 -5.77 -18.87
N THR A 224 -8.99 -5.58 -17.64
CA THR A 224 -7.58 -5.26 -17.37
C THR A 224 -6.78 -6.48 -16.94
N ILE A 225 -7.36 -7.39 -16.15
CA ILE A 225 -6.70 -8.62 -15.68
C ILE A 225 -6.43 -9.59 -16.84
N PHE A 226 -7.46 -9.93 -17.63
CA PHE A 226 -7.34 -10.89 -18.72
C PHE A 226 -6.22 -10.54 -19.73
N PRO A 227 -6.18 -9.33 -20.33
CA PRO A 227 -5.10 -8.99 -21.26
C PRO A 227 -3.72 -8.93 -20.58
N SER A 228 -3.64 -8.57 -19.30
CA SER A 228 -2.37 -8.56 -18.55
C SER A 228 -1.83 -9.98 -18.37
N ILE A 229 -2.70 -10.95 -18.09
CA ILE A 229 -2.35 -12.38 -18.08
C ILE A 229 -1.85 -12.80 -19.47
N LYS A 230 -2.58 -12.46 -20.53
CA LYS A 230 -2.20 -12.78 -21.92
C LYS A 230 -0.87 -12.16 -22.35
N ALA A 231 -0.46 -11.06 -21.73
CA ALA A 231 0.76 -10.33 -22.04
C ALA A 231 2.02 -10.86 -21.31
N LEU A 232 1.88 -11.86 -20.42
CA LEU A 232 3.01 -12.46 -19.72
C LEU A 232 3.94 -13.22 -20.68
N THR A 233 5.24 -12.94 -20.59
CA THR A 233 6.29 -13.51 -21.44
C THR A 233 7.50 -14.07 -20.68
N GLU A 234 7.72 -13.66 -19.43
CA GLU A 234 8.91 -13.98 -18.64
C GLU A 234 8.51 -14.61 -17.29
N HIS A 235 9.34 -15.46 -16.70
CA HIS A 235 8.99 -16.23 -15.49
C HIS A 235 8.82 -15.32 -14.26
N GLU A 236 9.65 -14.29 -14.16
CA GLU A 236 9.74 -13.32 -13.08
C GLU A 236 8.58 -12.31 -13.11
N GLN A 237 7.81 -12.26 -14.20
CA GLN A 237 6.67 -11.35 -14.31
C GLN A 237 5.55 -11.73 -13.35
N LYS A 238 5.08 -10.69 -12.65
CA LYS A 238 3.96 -10.71 -11.72
C LYS A 238 3.01 -9.59 -12.06
N ILE A 239 1.73 -9.81 -11.78
CA ILE A 239 0.67 -8.80 -11.90
C ILE A 239 0.34 -8.28 -10.50
N PHE A 240 0.51 -6.99 -10.27
CA PHE A 240 0.07 -6.32 -9.05
C PHE A 240 -1.25 -5.62 -9.32
N TYR A 241 -2.34 -6.09 -8.69
CA TYR A 241 -3.63 -5.42 -8.70
C TYR A 241 -3.77 -4.58 -7.43
N LEU A 242 -3.74 -3.27 -7.58
CA LEU A 242 -3.72 -2.31 -6.47
C LEU A 242 -5.03 -1.53 -6.45
N THR A 243 -5.67 -1.44 -5.28
CA THR A 243 -6.95 -0.74 -5.10
C THR A 243 -7.09 -0.20 -3.67
N ALA A 244 -7.69 0.99 -3.51
CA ALA A 244 -7.86 1.62 -2.19
C ALA A 244 -8.91 0.96 -1.29
N LYS A 245 -9.80 0.12 -1.83
CA LYS A 245 -11.01 -0.33 -1.11
C LYS A 245 -11.10 -1.84 -1.01
N THR A 246 -11.67 -2.32 0.09
CA THR A 246 -11.92 -3.75 0.32
C THR A 246 -12.80 -4.36 -0.76
N ILE A 247 -13.82 -3.63 -1.23
CA ILE A 247 -14.73 -4.09 -2.28
C ILE A 247 -13.98 -4.31 -3.60
N GLY A 248 -13.08 -3.39 -3.98
CA GLY A 248 -12.23 -3.56 -5.15
C GLY A 248 -11.37 -4.83 -5.08
N ARG A 249 -10.84 -5.15 -3.88
CA ARG A 249 -10.07 -6.39 -3.66
C ARG A 249 -10.92 -7.63 -3.90
N SER A 250 -12.14 -7.68 -3.38
CA SER A 250 -13.05 -8.82 -3.59
C SER A 250 -13.46 -9.00 -5.04
N VAL A 251 -13.64 -7.91 -5.81
CA VAL A 251 -13.92 -8.00 -7.25
C VAL A 251 -12.71 -8.53 -8.02
N ALA A 252 -11.50 -8.10 -7.67
CA ALA A 252 -10.26 -8.61 -8.25
C ALA A 252 -10.03 -10.09 -7.93
N GLU A 253 -10.26 -10.52 -6.68
CA GLU A 253 -10.17 -11.92 -6.27
C GLU A 253 -11.09 -12.80 -7.11
N LYS A 254 -12.37 -12.41 -7.24
CA LYS A 254 -13.34 -13.14 -8.08
C LYS A 254 -12.91 -13.21 -9.55
N ALA A 255 -12.35 -12.12 -10.08
CA ALA A 255 -11.89 -12.09 -11.47
C ALA A 255 -10.68 -13.03 -11.69
N PHE A 256 -9.70 -13.02 -10.78
CA PHE A 256 -8.59 -13.96 -10.84
C PHE A 256 -9.05 -15.41 -10.66
N ASP A 257 -9.92 -15.69 -9.69
CA ASP A 257 -10.50 -17.01 -9.47
C ASP A 257 -11.23 -17.53 -10.72
N THR A 258 -11.96 -16.65 -11.41
CA THR A 258 -12.60 -16.96 -12.68
C THR A 258 -11.57 -17.34 -13.76
N CYS A 259 -10.44 -16.64 -13.86
CA CYS A 259 -9.36 -16.99 -14.78
C CYS A 259 -8.71 -18.35 -14.43
N LEU A 260 -8.50 -18.62 -13.13
CA LEU A 260 -7.97 -19.88 -12.63
C LEU A 260 -8.89 -21.05 -13.00
N ALA A 261 -10.19 -20.90 -12.71
CA ALA A 261 -11.23 -21.89 -13.05
C ALA A 261 -11.36 -22.13 -14.57
N ASN A 262 -11.00 -21.15 -15.40
CA ASN A 262 -11.00 -21.24 -16.87
C ASN A 262 -9.64 -21.66 -17.45
N GLY A 263 -8.76 -22.24 -16.63
CA GLY A 263 -7.57 -22.94 -17.10
C GLY A 263 -6.26 -22.17 -17.01
N TRP A 264 -6.25 -20.96 -16.43
CA TRP A 264 -4.98 -20.31 -16.09
C TRP A 264 -4.36 -21.00 -14.88
N GLN A 265 -3.19 -21.62 -15.05
CA GLN A 265 -2.49 -22.30 -13.96
C GLN A 265 -1.46 -21.37 -13.35
N ALA A 266 -1.86 -20.64 -12.31
CA ALA A 266 -1.02 -19.66 -11.62
C ALA A 266 -1.37 -19.57 -10.14
N LYS A 267 -0.54 -18.84 -9.39
CA LYS A 267 -0.77 -18.55 -7.96
C LYS A 267 -1.11 -17.08 -7.73
N VAL A 268 -2.13 -16.80 -6.93
CA VAL A 268 -2.61 -15.43 -6.68
C VAL A 268 -2.69 -15.19 -5.18
N THR A 269 -2.04 -14.16 -4.66
CA THR A 269 -2.11 -13.79 -3.23
C THR A 269 -2.91 -12.51 -3.03
N THR A 270 -3.75 -12.47 -2.00
CA THR A 270 -4.30 -11.21 -1.48
C THR A 270 -3.62 -10.83 -0.17
N ILE A 271 -3.00 -9.65 -0.14
CA ILE A 271 -2.41 -9.11 1.08
C ILE A 271 -3.50 -8.40 1.90
N THR A 272 -3.62 -8.80 3.16
CA THR A 272 -4.55 -8.20 4.12
C THR A 272 -3.77 -7.44 5.18
N ALA A 273 -4.27 -6.26 5.58
CA ALA A 273 -3.66 -5.45 6.63
C ALA A 273 -3.47 -6.26 7.92
N LYS A 274 -2.37 -5.98 8.62
CA LYS A 274 -1.92 -6.74 9.79
C LYS A 274 -2.99 -6.77 10.89
N GLU A 275 -3.63 -5.65 11.14
CA GLU A 275 -4.69 -5.48 12.15
C GLU A 275 -5.94 -6.31 11.82
N LYS A 276 -6.18 -6.59 10.53
CA LYS A 276 -7.34 -7.37 10.08
C LYS A 276 -7.08 -8.86 9.98
N ILE A 277 -5.82 -9.29 9.80
CA ILE A 277 -5.48 -10.72 9.63
C ILE A 277 -4.88 -11.34 10.90
N CYS A 278 -4.47 -10.52 11.88
CA CYS A 278 -3.89 -11.00 13.14
C CYS A 278 -4.86 -11.94 13.90
N LEU A 279 -4.30 -13.01 14.47
CA LEU A 279 -5.02 -14.00 15.27
C LEU A 279 -4.92 -13.75 16.78
N MET A 280 -4.14 -12.74 17.18
CA MET A 280 -3.99 -12.30 18.58
C MET A 280 -4.98 -11.17 18.88
N ASP A 281 -5.45 -11.10 20.14
CA ASP A 281 -6.37 -10.05 20.60
C ASP A 281 -5.77 -8.64 20.47
N GLU A 282 -4.48 -8.52 20.75
CA GLU A 282 -3.70 -7.30 20.52
C GLU A 282 -2.58 -7.58 19.52
N VAL A 283 -2.34 -6.62 18.62
CA VAL A 283 -1.28 -6.72 17.60
C VAL A 283 0.09 -6.41 18.24
N LYS A 284 0.57 -7.34 19.07
CA LYS A 284 1.89 -7.31 19.71
C LYS A 284 2.73 -8.44 19.15
N CYS A 285 3.60 -8.13 18.19
CA CYS A 285 4.43 -9.13 17.53
C CYS A 285 5.78 -9.30 18.24
N ASP A 286 5.69 -9.74 19.49
CA ASP A 286 6.82 -10.12 20.32
C ASP A 286 6.73 -11.64 20.56
N PRO A 287 7.78 -12.44 20.34
CA PRO A 287 7.73 -13.90 20.53
C PRO A 287 7.37 -14.33 21.96
N SER A 288 7.57 -13.47 22.95
CA SER A 288 7.14 -13.71 24.33
C SER A 288 5.62 -13.67 24.50
N TYR A 289 4.92 -12.93 23.64
CA TYR A 289 3.46 -12.73 23.68
C TYR A 289 2.73 -13.47 22.55
N CYS A 290 3.30 -13.50 21.34
CA CYS A 290 2.68 -14.02 20.13
C CYS A 290 3.22 -15.42 19.79
N SER A 291 2.39 -16.44 20.01
CA SER A 291 2.72 -17.84 19.68
C SER A 291 3.02 -18.05 18.19
N TYR A 292 2.39 -17.27 17.31
CA TYR A 292 2.59 -17.33 15.86
C TYR A 292 3.90 -16.67 15.39
N ALA A 293 4.51 -15.82 16.22
CA ALA A 293 5.82 -15.24 15.96
C ALA A 293 6.95 -16.17 16.42
N LYS A 294 6.73 -16.91 17.51
CA LYS A 294 7.72 -17.83 18.08
C LYS A 294 7.99 -19.03 17.16
N GLY A 295 9.24 -19.24 16.76
CA GLY A 295 9.68 -20.29 15.83
C GLY A 295 9.05 -20.18 14.44
N TYR A 296 8.70 -18.97 14.01
CA TYR A 296 8.06 -18.73 12.72
C TYR A 296 8.89 -19.29 11.55
N PHE A 297 10.19 -19.03 11.55
CA PHE A 297 11.09 -19.46 10.47
C PHE A 297 11.33 -20.97 10.47
N ASP A 298 11.14 -21.63 11.61
CA ASP A 298 11.26 -23.09 11.70
C ASP A 298 10.12 -23.81 10.95
N ARG A 299 8.97 -23.15 10.78
CA ARG A 299 7.73 -23.75 10.24
C ARG A 299 7.29 -23.18 8.88
N ILE A 300 7.86 -22.05 8.46
CA ILE A 300 7.40 -21.32 7.28
C ILE A 300 7.57 -22.09 5.98
N ASN A 301 8.63 -22.89 5.83
CA ASN A 301 8.90 -23.64 4.61
C ASN A 301 7.84 -24.72 4.36
N GLU A 302 7.53 -25.52 5.40
CA GLU A 302 6.48 -26.53 5.33
C GLU A 302 5.11 -25.90 5.08
N ALA A 303 4.79 -24.82 5.80
CA ALA A 303 3.56 -24.06 5.59
C ALA A 303 3.44 -23.56 4.15
N THR A 304 4.51 -22.96 3.62
CA THR A 304 4.55 -22.41 2.26
C THR A 304 4.34 -23.51 1.22
N LYS A 305 5.03 -24.64 1.36
CA LYS A 305 4.89 -25.78 0.45
C LYS A 305 3.46 -26.34 0.46
N ASP A 306 2.90 -26.56 1.64
CA ASP A 306 1.55 -27.12 1.81
C ASP A 306 0.46 -26.25 1.14
N LEU A 307 0.48 -24.93 1.39
CA LEU A 307 -0.48 -24.02 0.75
C LEU A 307 -0.22 -23.89 -0.76
N PHE A 308 1.05 -23.81 -1.17
CA PHE A 308 1.40 -23.67 -2.58
C PHE A 308 1.00 -24.88 -3.41
N GLU A 309 1.16 -26.09 -2.91
CA GLU A 309 0.77 -27.30 -3.64
C GLU A 309 -0.74 -27.51 -3.64
N SER A 310 -1.43 -27.12 -2.56
CA SER A 310 -2.87 -27.36 -2.39
C SER A 310 -3.76 -26.35 -3.08
N GLU A 311 -3.35 -25.07 -3.15
CA GLU A 311 -4.24 -23.97 -3.51
C GLU A 311 -3.68 -23.12 -4.66
N GLN A 312 -4.55 -22.45 -5.42
CA GLN A 312 -4.16 -21.48 -6.44
C GLN A 312 -4.41 -20.03 -6.01
N LEU A 313 -5.51 -19.79 -5.29
CA LEU A 313 -5.84 -18.49 -4.71
C LEU A 313 -5.52 -18.51 -3.21
N PHE A 314 -4.65 -17.60 -2.75
CA PHE A 314 -4.26 -17.41 -1.37
C PHE A 314 -4.94 -16.15 -0.83
N ASN A 315 -6.25 -16.25 -0.61
CA ASN A 315 -7.05 -15.18 0.00
C ASN A 315 -6.91 -15.20 1.53
N ARG A 316 -7.54 -14.23 2.21
CA ARG A 316 -7.50 -14.11 3.68
C ARG A 316 -7.88 -15.41 4.39
N ASP A 317 -8.98 -16.04 3.98
CA ASP A 317 -9.52 -17.21 4.67
C ASP A 317 -8.58 -18.42 4.56
N ARG A 318 -8.03 -18.67 3.37
CA ARG A 318 -7.06 -19.74 3.14
C ARG A 318 -5.74 -19.48 3.88
N ILE A 319 -5.21 -18.26 3.80
CA ILE A 319 -4.00 -17.89 4.53
C ILE A 319 -4.20 -18.10 6.04
N VAL A 320 -5.33 -17.66 6.60
CA VAL A 320 -5.63 -17.84 8.03
C VAL A 320 -5.77 -19.32 8.39
N SER A 321 -6.43 -20.12 7.57
CA SER A 321 -6.60 -21.57 7.79
C SER A 321 -5.25 -22.29 7.86
N TYR A 322 -4.39 -22.08 6.87
CA TYR A 322 -3.08 -22.71 6.81
C TYR A 322 -2.11 -22.12 7.84
N ALA A 323 -2.20 -20.82 8.15
CA ALA A 323 -1.46 -20.19 9.22
C ALA A 323 -1.77 -20.81 10.59
N LYS A 324 -3.04 -21.12 10.87
CA LYS A 324 -3.45 -21.86 12.08
C LYS A 324 -2.90 -23.28 12.08
N LYS A 325 -3.01 -24.00 10.95
CA LYS A 325 -2.50 -25.37 10.81
C LYS A 325 -1.01 -25.47 11.15
N HIS A 326 -0.21 -24.52 10.67
CA HIS A 326 1.25 -24.51 10.84
C HIS A 326 1.75 -23.61 11.97
N SER A 327 0.83 -22.98 12.71
CA SER A 327 1.15 -22.01 13.77
C SER A 327 2.10 -20.90 13.31
N VAL A 328 1.88 -20.30 12.13
CA VAL A 328 2.70 -19.19 11.60
C VAL A 328 1.91 -17.88 11.57
N CYS A 329 2.61 -16.74 11.65
CA CYS A 329 1.98 -15.41 11.58
C CYS A 329 1.31 -15.22 10.20
N PRO A 330 -0.02 -15.03 10.13
CA PRO A 330 -0.73 -14.97 8.86
C PRO A 330 -0.38 -13.73 8.02
N PHE A 331 -0.01 -12.61 8.66
CA PHE A 331 0.41 -11.41 7.94
C PHE A 331 1.73 -11.64 7.19
N GLU A 332 2.78 -12.07 7.90
CA GLU A 332 4.07 -12.36 7.26
C GLU A 332 3.98 -13.53 6.29
N TYR A 333 3.13 -14.51 6.59
CA TYR A 333 2.86 -15.61 5.69
C TYR A 333 2.25 -15.13 4.37
N SER A 334 1.34 -14.14 4.39
CA SER A 334 0.83 -13.51 3.16
C SER A 334 1.94 -12.85 2.32
N LEU A 335 2.95 -12.24 2.96
CA LEU A 335 4.10 -11.64 2.27
C LEU A 335 5.03 -12.71 1.68
N ALA A 336 5.23 -13.82 2.39
CA ALA A 336 5.96 -14.98 1.90
C ALA A 336 5.26 -15.58 0.66
N MET A 337 3.94 -15.78 0.71
CA MET A 337 3.17 -16.29 -0.42
C MET A 337 3.15 -15.31 -1.61
N ALA A 338 3.07 -13.99 -1.37
CA ALA A 338 3.15 -12.98 -2.42
C ALA A 338 4.50 -13.05 -3.18
N SER A 339 5.58 -13.37 -2.47
CA SER A 339 6.93 -13.51 -3.05
C SER A 339 7.04 -14.63 -4.08
N ILE A 340 6.23 -15.68 -3.96
CA ILE A 340 6.21 -16.82 -4.88
C ILE A 340 4.95 -16.87 -5.75
N SER A 341 4.06 -15.87 -5.65
CA SER A 341 2.83 -15.79 -6.45
C SER A 341 3.04 -15.10 -7.79
N ASP A 342 2.15 -15.40 -8.75
CA ASP A 342 2.17 -14.83 -10.10
C ASP A 342 1.31 -13.56 -10.22
N ALA A 343 0.34 -13.40 -9.31
CA ALA A 343 -0.37 -12.14 -9.12
C ALA A 343 -0.53 -11.83 -7.63
N VAL A 344 -0.56 -10.53 -7.31
CA VAL A 344 -0.70 -10.01 -5.95
C VAL A 344 -1.78 -8.93 -5.93
N ILE A 345 -2.76 -9.08 -5.05
CA ILE A 345 -3.84 -8.11 -4.83
C ILE A 345 -3.56 -7.37 -3.52
N GLY A 346 -3.57 -6.03 -3.56
CA GLY A 346 -3.22 -5.22 -2.39
C GLY A 346 -3.72 -3.77 -2.45
N ASP A 347 -3.39 -2.98 -1.43
CA ASP A 347 -3.61 -1.54 -1.40
C ASP A 347 -2.48 -0.80 -2.15
N TYR A 348 -2.76 0.43 -2.61
CA TYR A 348 -1.77 1.30 -3.24
C TYR A 348 -0.50 1.50 -2.38
N ASN A 349 -0.66 1.47 -1.05
CA ASN A 349 0.46 1.67 -0.12
C ASN A 349 1.62 0.69 -0.36
N TYR A 350 1.34 -0.54 -0.80
CA TYR A 350 2.36 -1.55 -1.07
C TYR A 350 3.27 -1.22 -2.25
N MET A 351 2.90 -0.25 -3.09
CA MET A 351 3.75 0.25 -4.18
C MET A 351 4.23 1.68 -3.93
N PHE A 352 3.37 2.55 -3.39
CA PHE A 352 3.61 3.99 -3.36
C PHE A 352 3.98 4.56 -1.99
N ASP A 353 3.60 3.91 -0.88
CA ASP A 353 3.86 4.46 0.45
C ASP A 353 5.34 4.24 0.83
N PRO A 354 6.12 5.30 1.13
CA PRO A 354 7.52 5.14 1.49
C PRO A 354 7.72 4.14 2.63
N ARG A 355 6.84 4.09 3.63
CA ARG A 355 6.93 3.17 4.77
C ARG A 355 6.47 1.75 4.43
N ALA A 356 5.33 1.62 3.76
CA ALA A 356 4.67 0.32 3.57
C ALA A 356 4.99 -0.38 2.24
N TYR A 357 5.65 0.28 1.29
CA TYR A 357 5.93 -0.33 0.00
C TYR A 357 6.79 -1.59 0.12
N LEU A 358 6.49 -2.56 -0.73
CA LEU A 358 7.15 -3.85 -0.75
C LEU A 358 8.49 -3.74 -1.47
N ARG A 359 9.52 -3.33 -0.70
CA ARG A 359 10.92 -3.18 -1.13
C ARG A 359 11.39 -4.26 -2.10
N ARG A 360 11.14 -5.52 -1.75
CA ARG A 360 11.52 -6.71 -2.55
C ARG A 360 11.05 -6.67 -4.02
N PHE A 361 9.95 -5.98 -4.33
CA PHE A 361 9.39 -5.93 -5.68
C PHE A 361 9.65 -4.60 -6.41
N PHE A 362 9.89 -3.52 -5.66
CA PHE A 362 9.86 -2.15 -6.21
C PHE A 362 11.08 -1.29 -5.82
N ASP A 363 12.10 -1.83 -5.15
CA ASP A 363 13.36 -1.10 -4.95
C ASP A 363 14.16 -0.99 -6.24
N GLU A 364 14.21 -2.07 -7.02
CA GLU A 364 14.89 -2.12 -8.32
C GLU A 364 13.89 -2.20 -9.48
N PRO A 365 14.29 -1.77 -10.70
CA PRO A 365 13.48 -1.97 -11.89
C PRO A 365 13.13 -3.45 -12.10
N SER A 366 11.84 -3.72 -12.31
CA SER A 366 11.27 -5.06 -12.37
C SER A 366 10.43 -5.27 -13.63
N PRO A 367 10.26 -6.52 -14.11
CA PRO A 367 9.43 -6.80 -15.27
C PRO A 367 7.91 -6.81 -14.94
N HIS A 368 7.55 -6.48 -13.71
CA HIS A 368 6.19 -6.56 -13.16
C HIS A 368 5.21 -5.60 -13.85
N ILE A 369 3.92 -5.92 -13.75
CA ILE A 369 2.82 -5.13 -14.32
C ILE A 369 1.98 -4.59 -13.16
N ALA A 370 1.75 -3.28 -13.11
CA ALA A 370 0.90 -2.64 -12.11
C ALA A 370 -0.47 -2.27 -12.71
N LEU A 371 -1.54 -2.80 -12.11
CA LEU A 371 -2.94 -2.49 -12.41
C LEU A 371 -3.49 -1.67 -11.25
N ILE A 372 -3.71 -0.38 -11.48
CA ILE A 372 -4.15 0.59 -10.47
C ILE A 372 -5.62 0.89 -10.72
N ASP A 373 -6.48 0.15 -10.01
CA ASP A 373 -7.93 0.32 -10.06
C ASP A 373 -8.36 1.54 -9.25
N GLU A 374 -9.51 2.14 -9.55
CA GLU A 374 -10.03 3.35 -8.91
C GLU A 374 -8.99 4.47 -8.74
N ALA A 375 -8.12 4.65 -9.75
CA ALA A 375 -6.98 5.58 -9.73
C ALA A 375 -7.36 7.04 -9.43
N HIS A 376 -8.64 7.39 -9.50
CA HIS A 376 -9.13 8.71 -9.07
C HIS A 376 -8.85 9.01 -7.59
N ASN A 377 -8.70 7.98 -6.75
CA ASN A 377 -8.37 8.10 -5.33
C ASN A 377 -6.86 8.21 -5.06
N LEU A 378 -6.02 7.87 -6.04
CA LEU A 378 -4.58 7.75 -5.83
C LEU A 378 -3.94 9.08 -5.43
N TYR A 379 -4.40 10.21 -5.99
CA TYR A 379 -3.85 11.53 -5.68
C TYR A 379 -3.96 11.89 -4.18
N ASP A 380 -5.16 11.82 -3.61
CA ASP A 380 -5.35 12.18 -2.19
C ASP A 380 -4.65 11.15 -1.28
N ARG A 381 -4.72 9.86 -1.63
CA ARG A 381 -4.01 8.79 -0.90
C ARG A 381 -2.50 8.99 -0.91
N ALA A 382 -1.93 9.38 -2.04
CA ALA A 382 -0.51 9.64 -2.17
C ALA A 382 -0.10 10.93 -1.44
N CYS A 383 -0.91 11.99 -1.46
CA CYS A 383 -0.67 13.16 -0.61
C CYS A 383 -0.52 12.74 0.87
N ASP A 384 -1.38 11.86 1.36
CA ASP A 384 -1.31 11.34 2.73
C ASP A 384 -0.07 10.47 2.97
N MET A 385 0.26 9.56 2.04
CA MET A 385 1.46 8.69 2.11
C MET A 385 2.77 9.47 2.18
N TYR A 386 2.83 10.60 1.46
CA TYR A 386 3.98 11.49 1.42
C TYR A 386 3.85 12.65 2.43
N SER A 387 2.93 12.57 3.39
CA SER A 387 2.84 13.52 4.50
C SER A 387 3.24 12.87 5.82
N ALA A 388 3.76 13.68 6.75
CA ALA A 388 4.13 13.22 8.09
C ALA A 388 3.85 14.31 9.11
N SER A 389 3.58 13.92 10.36
CA SER A 389 3.36 14.89 11.43
C SER A 389 3.93 14.45 12.76
N LEU A 390 4.40 15.42 13.55
CA LEU A 390 4.84 15.25 14.92
C LEU A 390 4.03 16.13 15.86
N THR A 391 3.60 15.55 16.97
CA THR A 391 2.85 16.23 18.03
C THR A 391 3.71 16.40 19.28
N LYS A 392 3.41 17.44 20.06
CA LYS A 392 4.17 17.81 21.26
C LYS A 392 3.85 16.87 22.43
N ALA A 393 2.60 16.43 22.57
CA ALA A 393 2.12 15.68 23.74
C ALA A 393 2.98 14.44 24.07
N PRO A 394 3.25 13.49 23.14
CA PRO A 394 4.06 12.31 23.44
C PRO A 394 5.48 12.66 23.91
N ILE A 395 6.08 13.70 23.31
CA ILE A 395 7.42 14.18 23.64
C ILE A 395 7.44 14.77 25.05
N GLN A 396 6.43 15.56 25.40
CA GLN A 396 6.31 16.19 26.73
C GLN A 396 6.06 15.15 27.83
N GLU A 397 5.23 14.14 27.57
CA GLU A 397 4.96 13.04 28.49
C GLU A 397 6.21 12.23 28.76
N LEU A 398 6.91 11.78 27.72
CA LEU A 398 8.15 11.03 27.85
C LEU A 398 9.25 11.87 28.51
N LYS A 399 9.33 13.18 28.21
CA LYS A 399 10.28 14.09 28.89
C LYS A 399 10.06 14.10 30.41
N ARG A 400 8.80 14.18 30.86
CA ARG A 400 8.45 14.16 32.29
C ARG A 400 8.80 12.83 32.93
N LEU A 401 8.48 11.74 32.25
CA LEU A 401 8.73 10.38 32.73
C LEU A 401 10.23 10.09 32.90
N PHE A 402 11.04 10.49 31.92
CA PHE A 402 12.48 10.20 31.89
C PHE A 402 13.36 11.21 32.63
N LYS A 403 12.78 12.31 33.13
CA LYS A 403 13.50 13.41 33.80
C LYS A 403 14.47 12.91 34.88
N ASP A 404 13.99 12.03 35.74
CA ASP A 404 14.77 11.49 36.87
C ASP A 404 15.27 10.06 36.62
N ARG A 405 14.88 9.44 35.50
CA ARG A 405 15.20 8.04 35.16
C ARG A 405 16.37 7.90 34.20
N HIS A 406 16.46 8.76 33.17
CA HIS A 406 17.52 8.72 32.17
C HIS A 406 17.82 10.12 31.62
N LYS A 407 18.75 10.82 32.29
CA LYS A 407 19.11 12.22 31.99
C LYS A 407 19.45 12.49 30.51
N PRO A 408 20.22 11.63 29.79
CA PRO A 408 20.52 11.88 28.38
C PRO A 408 19.27 11.93 27.50
N LEU A 409 18.34 10.98 27.68
CA LEU A 409 17.10 10.92 26.90
C LEU A 409 16.19 12.10 27.22
N ALA A 410 16.03 12.42 28.51
CA ALA A 410 15.26 13.59 28.95
C ALA A 410 15.81 14.91 28.41
N LYS A 411 17.14 15.04 28.27
CA LYS A 411 17.78 16.24 27.68
C LYS A 411 17.39 16.42 26.22
N VAL A 412 17.44 15.36 25.42
CA VAL A 412 17.11 15.44 23.99
C VAL A 412 15.61 15.64 23.76
N LEU A 413 14.75 14.94 24.49
CA LEU A 413 13.30 15.20 24.53
C LEU A 413 13.00 16.65 24.94
N GLY A 414 13.76 17.17 25.92
CA GLY A 414 13.69 18.55 26.36
C GLY A 414 14.02 19.55 25.24
N ALA A 415 15.08 19.29 24.48
CA ALA A 415 15.51 20.14 23.38
C ALA A 415 14.48 20.18 22.24
N LEU A 416 13.91 19.04 21.85
CA LEU A 416 12.85 19.00 20.84
C LEU A 416 11.58 19.70 21.33
N ASN A 417 11.18 19.47 22.58
CA ASN A 417 10.03 20.13 23.18
C ASN A 417 10.17 21.67 23.23
N LEU A 418 11.39 22.21 23.36
CA LEU A 418 11.63 23.66 23.31
C LEU A 418 11.27 24.24 21.92
N LYS A 419 11.62 23.54 20.83
CA LYS A 419 11.22 23.95 19.47
C LYS A 419 9.69 24.03 19.31
N PHE A 420 8.95 23.06 19.84
CA PHE A 420 7.49 23.13 19.86
C PHE A 420 6.95 24.33 20.65
N ILE A 421 7.62 24.74 21.73
CA ILE A 421 7.25 25.93 22.50
C ILE A 421 7.56 27.20 21.71
N GLU A 422 8.71 27.28 21.02
CA GLU A 422 9.05 28.39 20.13
C GLU A 422 7.98 28.57 19.04
N TYR A 423 7.58 27.49 18.36
CA TYR A 423 6.52 27.55 17.34
C TYR A 423 5.17 27.97 17.93
N ARG A 424 4.86 27.51 19.14
CA ARG A 424 3.64 27.95 19.84
C ARG A 424 3.65 29.46 20.04
N HIS A 425 4.78 30.02 20.49
CA HIS A 425 4.91 31.46 20.73
C HIS A 425 4.82 32.25 19.42
N GLU A 426 5.41 31.76 18.34
CA GLU A 426 5.25 32.38 17.01
C GLU A 426 3.78 32.44 16.57
N LEU A 427 3.04 31.34 16.76
CA LEU A 427 1.60 31.27 16.45
C LEU A 427 0.79 32.24 17.33
N GLU A 428 1.14 32.36 18.62
CA GLU A 428 0.54 33.30 19.58
C GLU A 428 0.79 34.76 19.21
N GLU A 429 2.03 35.11 18.87
CA GLU A 429 2.42 36.45 18.45
C GLU A 429 1.69 36.87 17.17
N LYS A 430 1.57 35.95 16.21
CA LYS A 430 0.82 36.17 14.97
C LYS A 430 -0.71 36.09 15.16
N LYS A 431 -1.20 35.68 16.33
CA LYS A 431 -2.61 35.48 16.65
C LYS A 431 -3.33 34.53 15.68
N VAL A 432 -2.65 33.47 15.27
CA VAL A 432 -3.18 32.44 14.37
C VAL A 432 -3.16 31.06 15.04
N TYR A 433 -4.03 30.17 14.60
CA TYR A 433 -4.05 28.76 15.04
C TYR A 433 -3.39 27.81 14.04
N ASP A 434 -3.15 28.29 12.83
CA ASP A 434 -2.59 27.54 11.72
C ASP A 434 -1.67 28.46 10.91
N LEU A 435 -0.48 27.99 10.56
CA LEU A 435 0.52 28.72 9.78
C LEU A 435 1.22 27.76 8.82
N PHE A 436 1.35 28.17 7.56
CA PHE A 436 2.11 27.45 6.54
C PHE A 436 3.40 28.18 6.22
N LYS A 437 4.48 27.44 5.99
CA LYS A 437 5.78 27.94 5.54
C LYS A 437 6.32 27.09 4.39
N ASP A 438 7.10 27.71 3.52
CA ASP A 438 7.74 27.06 2.38
C ASP A 438 9.03 26.32 2.77
N ASP A 439 9.73 26.78 3.81
CA ASP A 439 11.00 26.18 4.27
C ASP A 439 10.84 25.29 5.50
N ILE A 440 11.57 24.17 5.52
CA ILE A 440 11.73 23.35 6.73
C ILE A 440 12.77 23.96 7.67
N ASP A 441 12.43 24.03 8.96
CA ASP A 441 13.39 24.32 10.02
C ASP A 441 14.43 23.19 10.15
N LYS A 442 15.62 23.39 9.58
CA LYS A 442 16.73 22.42 9.63
C LYS A 442 17.16 22.09 11.07
N VAL A 443 17.05 23.05 11.99
CA VAL A 443 17.39 22.82 13.41
C VAL A 443 16.42 21.82 14.03
N PHE A 444 15.13 21.90 13.67
CA PHE A 444 14.12 20.93 14.11
C PHE A 444 14.44 19.52 13.63
N LEU A 445 14.80 19.34 12.35
CA LEU A 445 15.23 18.05 11.81
C LEU A 445 16.44 17.49 12.57
N THR A 446 17.45 18.30 12.85
CA THR A 446 18.62 17.87 13.64
C THR A 446 18.23 17.41 15.05
N LYS A 447 17.25 18.06 15.69
CA LYS A 447 16.74 17.63 17.02
C LYS A 447 15.98 16.31 16.94
N ILE A 448 15.23 16.06 15.88
CA ILE A 448 14.56 14.78 15.65
C ILE A 448 15.59 13.67 15.47
N GLN A 449 16.62 13.87 14.63
CA GLN A 449 17.70 12.89 14.46
C GLN A 449 18.39 12.57 15.79
N SER A 450 18.76 13.60 16.56
CA SER A 450 19.37 13.41 17.88
C SER A 450 18.47 12.59 18.83
N LEU A 451 17.14 12.76 18.72
CA LEU A 451 16.18 12.02 19.53
C LEU A 451 16.09 10.56 19.08
N LEU A 452 16.07 10.30 17.77
CA LEU A 452 16.11 8.93 17.24
C LEU A 452 17.35 8.18 17.76
N ASP A 453 18.54 8.77 17.62
CA ASP A 453 19.78 8.15 18.11
C ASP A 453 19.72 7.84 19.62
N ALA A 454 19.08 8.71 20.40
CA ALA A 454 18.92 8.52 21.84
C ALA A 454 17.88 7.45 22.19
N LEU A 455 16.77 7.39 21.45
CA LEU A 455 15.73 6.36 21.59
C LEU A 455 16.29 4.99 21.23
N GLU A 456 17.04 4.89 20.14
CA GLU A 456 17.71 3.68 19.69
C GLU A 456 18.65 3.13 20.76
N LYS A 457 19.58 3.97 21.24
CA LYS A 457 20.52 3.60 22.31
C LYS A 457 19.82 3.17 23.60
N TYR A 458 18.70 3.81 23.95
CA TYR A 458 17.95 3.48 25.16
C TYR A 458 17.19 2.15 25.01
N LEU A 459 16.42 1.97 23.93
CA LEU A 459 15.68 0.74 23.65
C LEU A 459 16.61 -0.46 23.52
N TYR A 460 17.81 -0.25 22.96
CA TYR A 460 18.85 -1.27 22.87
C TYR A 460 19.33 -1.73 24.26
N ARG A 461 19.63 -0.79 25.16
CA ARG A 461 20.14 -1.11 26.52
C ARG A 461 19.04 -1.62 27.46
N HIS A 462 17.78 -1.36 27.14
CA HIS A 462 16.62 -1.67 27.99
C HIS A 462 15.48 -2.34 27.18
N PRO A 463 15.71 -3.55 26.62
CA PRO A 463 14.75 -4.21 25.73
C PRO A 463 13.41 -4.59 26.41
N GLU A 464 13.44 -4.79 27.72
CA GLU A 464 12.31 -5.17 28.58
C GLU A 464 11.67 -3.97 29.32
N THR A 465 11.89 -2.74 28.82
CA THR A 465 11.30 -1.55 29.44
C THR A 465 9.78 -1.54 29.33
N GLU A 466 9.08 -1.25 30.44
CA GLU A 466 7.61 -1.16 30.46
C GLU A 466 7.07 -0.03 29.54
N TYR A 467 7.91 0.93 29.15
CA TYR A 467 7.56 2.06 28.29
C TYR A 467 7.84 1.83 26.80
N LYS A 468 8.17 0.59 26.43
CA LYS A 468 8.52 0.21 25.05
C LYS A 468 7.47 0.67 24.04
N PRO A 469 6.14 0.51 24.25
CA PRO A 469 5.14 0.96 23.29
C PRO A 469 5.18 2.47 23.01
N GLN A 470 5.27 3.30 24.04
CA GLN A 470 5.28 4.76 23.90
C GLN A 470 6.57 5.25 23.21
N LEU A 471 7.72 4.67 23.57
CA LEU A 471 9.00 4.97 22.96
C LEU A 471 9.03 4.55 21.48
N MET A 472 8.48 3.38 21.16
CA MET A 472 8.40 2.87 19.80
C MET A 472 7.49 3.73 18.91
N ASN A 473 6.33 4.14 19.42
CA ASN A 473 5.43 5.03 18.68
C ASN A 473 6.13 6.35 18.34
N LEU A 474 6.79 6.98 19.33
CA LEU A 474 7.55 8.20 19.08
C LEU A 474 8.72 7.98 18.12
N TYR A 475 9.44 6.86 18.25
CA TYR A 475 10.52 6.48 17.33
C TYR A 475 9.99 6.42 15.88
N PHE A 476 8.86 5.75 15.65
CA PHE A 476 8.26 5.64 14.34
C PHE A 476 7.78 6.96 13.77
N ASP A 477 7.14 7.79 14.59
CA ASP A 477 6.69 9.11 14.17
C ASP A 477 7.87 9.99 13.77
N CYS A 478 8.95 9.98 14.57
CA CYS A 478 10.19 10.72 14.28
C CYS A 478 10.89 10.21 13.02
N HIS A 479 11.03 8.89 12.87
CA HIS A 479 11.64 8.27 11.71
C HIS A 479 10.83 8.56 10.44
N GLN A 480 9.50 8.46 10.50
CA GLN A 480 8.62 8.80 9.39
C GLN A 480 8.76 10.28 9.01
N PHE A 481 8.82 11.18 9.99
CA PHE A 481 8.99 12.60 9.73
C PHE A 481 10.30 12.92 9.00
N LEU A 482 11.43 12.36 9.46
CA LEU A 482 12.71 12.55 8.77
C LEU A 482 12.69 11.96 7.36
N ARG A 483 12.16 10.75 7.21
CA ARG A 483 12.07 10.10 5.91
C ARG A 483 11.25 10.89 4.90
N ILE A 484 10.13 11.49 5.33
CA ILE A 484 9.34 12.36 4.46
C ILE A 484 10.08 13.68 4.19
N SER A 485 10.89 14.17 5.13
CA SER A 485 11.72 15.36 4.91
C SER A 485 12.73 15.20 3.78
N ASP A 486 13.18 13.98 3.48
CA ASP A 486 14.08 13.69 2.35
C ASP A 486 13.41 13.94 0.98
N TYR A 487 12.07 13.87 0.90
CA TYR A 487 11.32 14.15 -0.31
C TYR A 487 10.98 15.64 -0.48
N TYR A 488 11.25 16.47 0.54
CA TYR A 488 10.73 17.83 0.58
C TYR A 488 11.25 18.70 -0.57
N ASN A 489 10.33 19.32 -1.31
CA ASN A 489 10.58 20.27 -2.39
C ASN A 489 9.42 21.26 -2.49
N ASP A 490 9.34 22.01 -3.60
CA ASP A 490 8.32 23.03 -3.86
C ASP A 490 6.86 22.50 -3.83
N SER A 491 6.68 21.19 -3.93
CA SER A 491 5.39 20.50 -3.82
C SER A 491 4.95 20.22 -2.38
N PHE A 492 5.71 20.70 -1.39
CA PHE A 492 5.42 20.52 0.03
C PHE A 492 5.22 21.85 0.74
N ARG A 493 4.50 21.81 1.85
CA ARG A 493 4.45 22.92 2.82
C ARG A 493 4.61 22.40 4.23
N VAL A 494 5.25 23.18 5.09
CA VAL A 494 5.30 22.90 6.53
C VAL A 494 4.12 23.59 7.19
N ARG A 495 3.27 22.82 7.87
CA ARG A 495 2.10 23.30 8.60
C ARG A 495 2.35 23.26 10.11
N TYR A 496 2.08 24.37 10.78
CA TYR A 496 2.19 24.56 12.21
C TYR A 496 0.79 24.79 12.79
N GLU A 497 0.27 23.83 13.55
CA GLU A 497 -1.07 23.91 14.14
C GLU A 497 -0.99 24.04 15.67
N ARG A 498 -1.82 24.90 16.26
CA ARG A 498 -1.97 25.05 17.72
C ARG A 498 -3.39 24.77 18.18
N SER A 499 -3.52 23.89 19.17
CA SER A 499 -4.76 23.68 19.92
C SER A 499 -4.48 23.86 21.42
N GLY A 500 -4.77 25.05 21.95
CA GLY A 500 -4.39 25.42 23.31
C GLY A 500 -2.87 25.39 23.52
N ILE A 501 -2.39 24.48 24.36
CA ILE A 501 -0.96 24.28 24.63
C ILE A 501 -0.27 23.28 23.70
N GLU A 502 -1.08 22.54 22.93
CA GLU A 502 -0.63 21.50 22.03
C GLU A 502 -0.23 22.10 20.69
N VAL A 503 0.86 21.58 20.12
CA VAL A 503 1.38 22.00 18.83
C VAL A 503 1.66 20.78 17.99
N LYS A 504 1.22 20.81 16.74
CA LYS A 504 1.46 19.79 15.73
C LYS A 504 2.20 20.40 14.55
N ILE A 505 3.30 19.78 14.15
CA ILE A 505 4.07 20.15 12.96
C ILE A 505 3.84 19.08 11.92
N SER A 506 3.47 19.46 10.70
CA SER A 506 3.25 18.53 9.61
C SER A 506 4.02 18.93 8.35
N LEU A 507 4.67 17.97 7.71
CA LEU A 507 5.09 18.09 6.31
C LEU A 507 3.91 17.63 5.45
N ILE A 508 3.39 18.54 4.64
CA ILE A 508 2.19 18.30 3.82
C ILE A 508 2.61 18.24 2.37
N CYS A 509 2.40 17.09 1.73
CA CYS A 509 2.53 16.95 0.29
C CYS A 509 1.29 17.54 -0.41
N LEU A 510 1.52 18.50 -1.32
CA LEU A 510 0.47 19.13 -2.14
C LEU A 510 0.34 18.48 -3.51
N ASN A 511 1.43 17.89 -4.03
CA ASN A 511 1.41 17.19 -5.32
C ASN A 511 2.41 16.02 -5.31
N PRO A 512 1.93 14.76 -5.33
CA PRO A 512 2.78 13.59 -5.25
C PRO A 512 3.21 13.06 -6.63
N SER A 513 2.85 13.75 -7.73
CA SER A 513 2.96 13.20 -9.09
C SER A 513 4.36 12.75 -9.46
N LEU A 514 5.40 13.48 -9.03
CA LEU A 514 6.80 13.12 -9.25
C LEU A 514 7.13 11.73 -8.69
N TYR A 515 6.81 11.50 -7.42
CA TYR A 515 7.15 10.25 -6.74
C TYR A 515 6.31 9.06 -7.20
N LEU A 516 5.04 9.31 -7.53
CA LEU A 516 4.19 8.31 -8.16
C LEU A 516 4.81 7.83 -9.47
N SER A 517 5.29 8.78 -10.28
CA SER A 517 5.93 8.53 -11.57
C SER A 517 7.22 7.72 -11.40
N GLU A 518 8.13 8.14 -10.50
CA GLU A 518 9.35 7.39 -10.18
C GLU A 518 9.09 5.94 -9.76
N LYS A 519 8.02 5.69 -8.99
CA LYS A 519 7.64 4.32 -8.60
C LYS A 519 7.08 3.52 -9.78
N MET A 520 6.33 4.16 -10.67
CA MET A 520 5.79 3.53 -11.87
C MET A 520 6.86 3.27 -12.94
N GLU A 521 7.99 3.98 -12.96
CA GLU A 521 9.15 3.68 -13.82
C GLU A 521 9.83 2.34 -13.45
N ARG A 522 9.73 1.92 -12.19
CA ARG A 522 10.36 0.68 -11.69
C ARG A 522 9.60 -0.58 -12.06
N VAL A 523 8.47 -0.47 -12.73
CA VAL A 523 7.71 -1.61 -13.24
C VAL A 523 7.63 -1.53 -14.76
N ARG A 524 7.45 -2.67 -15.42
CA ARG A 524 7.39 -2.75 -16.87
C ARG A 524 6.27 -1.91 -17.48
N SER A 525 5.12 -1.88 -16.82
CA SER A 525 3.93 -1.16 -17.31
C SER A 525 3.00 -0.85 -16.14
N SER A 526 2.38 0.33 -16.21
CA SER A 526 1.41 0.80 -15.23
C SER A 526 0.10 1.18 -15.94
N ILE A 527 -1.00 0.55 -15.55
CA ILE A 527 -2.33 0.77 -16.10
C ILE A 527 -3.20 1.40 -15.01
N LEU A 528 -3.51 2.69 -15.15
CA LEU A 528 -4.34 3.45 -14.23
C LEU A 528 -5.75 3.54 -14.81
N PHE A 529 -6.74 2.99 -14.11
CA PHE A 529 -8.09 2.92 -14.63
C PHE A 529 -9.15 3.28 -13.59
N SER A 530 -10.20 3.96 -14.04
CA SER A 530 -11.34 4.36 -13.20
C SER A 530 -12.50 4.87 -14.07
N ALA A 531 -13.73 4.85 -13.52
CA ALA A 531 -14.90 5.43 -14.18
C ALA A 531 -14.87 6.96 -14.25
N THR A 532 -14.21 7.59 -13.27
CA THR A 532 -14.30 9.02 -12.97
C THR A 532 -12.96 9.74 -13.17
N LEU A 533 -12.08 9.22 -14.03
CA LEU A 533 -10.88 9.95 -14.46
C LEU A 533 -11.25 11.08 -15.44
N HIS A 534 -11.89 12.12 -14.92
CA HIS A 534 -12.37 13.24 -15.69
C HIS A 534 -12.08 14.58 -14.97
N PRO A 535 -11.57 15.60 -15.69
CA PRO A 535 -10.91 15.53 -16.99
C PRO A 535 -9.63 14.67 -16.96
N LEU A 536 -9.30 13.99 -18.07
CA LEU A 536 -8.08 13.18 -18.15
C LEU A 536 -6.81 14.02 -17.97
N SER A 537 -6.80 15.25 -18.49
CA SER A 537 -5.67 16.18 -18.34
C SER A 537 -5.35 16.53 -16.89
N TYR A 538 -6.36 16.60 -16.02
CA TYR A 538 -6.14 16.81 -14.59
C TYR A 538 -5.39 15.63 -13.96
N TYR A 539 -5.91 14.41 -14.19
CA TYR A 539 -5.31 13.20 -13.64
C TYR A 539 -3.94 12.89 -14.24
N HIS A 540 -3.70 13.24 -15.50
CA HIS A 540 -2.39 13.17 -16.11
C HIS A 540 -1.38 14.04 -15.33
N THR A 541 -1.71 15.31 -15.05
CA THR A 541 -0.81 16.18 -14.26
C THR A 541 -0.57 15.68 -12.84
N VAL A 542 -1.62 15.28 -12.12
CA VAL A 542 -1.49 14.96 -10.68
C VAL A 542 -1.04 13.52 -10.39
N LEU A 543 -1.04 12.63 -11.39
CA LEU A 543 -0.59 11.23 -11.22
C LEU A 543 0.69 10.89 -11.98
N LEU A 544 1.03 11.59 -13.07
CA LEU A 544 2.08 11.16 -14.02
C LEU A 544 3.18 12.19 -14.31
N HIS A 545 3.18 13.36 -13.64
CA HIS A 545 4.26 14.35 -13.73
C HIS A 545 4.73 14.69 -15.16
N ASP A 546 3.76 14.98 -16.04
CA ASP A 546 3.99 15.32 -17.46
C ASP A 546 4.65 14.22 -18.33
N GLU A 547 4.72 12.98 -17.85
CA GLU A 547 5.21 11.87 -18.67
C GLU A 547 4.27 11.48 -19.82
N GLU A 548 4.86 11.04 -20.93
CA GLU A 548 4.08 10.47 -22.03
C GLU A 548 3.30 9.23 -21.58
N CYS A 549 2.00 9.25 -21.83
CA CYS A 549 1.10 8.19 -21.44
C CYS A 549 0.01 8.03 -22.49
N GLU A 550 -0.33 6.79 -22.83
CA GLU A 550 -1.48 6.53 -23.68
C GLU A 550 -2.75 6.86 -22.90
N GLN A 551 -3.66 7.60 -23.51
CA GLN A 551 -4.92 8.00 -22.88
C GLN A 551 -6.08 7.40 -23.66
N ILE A 552 -6.95 6.69 -22.97
CA ILE A 552 -8.13 6.08 -23.59
C ILE A 552 -9.37 6.49 -22.82
N PHE A 553 -10.36 6.92 -23.58
CA PHE A 553 -11.70 7.21 -23.09
C PHE A 553 -12.68 6.27 -23.78
N LEU A 554 -13.34 5.43 -22.99
CA LEU A 554 -14.41 4.56 -23.47
C LEU A 554 -15.77 5.16 -23.11
N PRO A 555 -16.72 5.19 -24.05
CA PRO A 555 -18.07 5.66 -23.77
C PRO A 555 -18.81 4.68 -22.86
N SER A 556 -19.84 5.18 -22.17
CA SER A 556 -20.75 4.32 -21.40
C SER A 556 -21.44 3.29 -22.31
N PRO A 557 -21.53 2.01 -21.88
CA PRO A 557 -22.30 1.00 -22.60
C PRO A 557 -23.81 1.14 -22.36
N PHE A 558 -24.23 1.95 -21.39
CA PHE A 558 -25.63 2.13 -21.02
C PHE A 558 -26.34 3.09 -21.95
N ASP A 559 -27.60 2.76 -22.26
CA ASP A 559 -28.47 3.67 -23.00
C ASP A 559 -28.76 4.93 -22.17
N ARG A 560 -28.68 6.09 -22.81
CA ARG A 560 -28.99 7.39 -22.19
C ARG A 560 -30.45 7.52 -21.86
N GLU A 561 -31.32 6.82 -22.61
CA GLU A 561 -32.76 6.82 -22.38
C GLU A 561 -33.12 6.19 -21.02
N HIS A 562 -32.25 5.36 -20.45
CA HIS A 562 -32.45 4.78 -19.12
C HIS A 562 -32.14 5.77 -17.98
N LEU A 563 -31.48 6.89 -18.26
CA LEU A 563 -31.16 7.93 -17.26
C LEU A 563 -31.89 9.23 -17.56
N ASP A 564 -32.93 9.52 -16.80
CA ASP A 564 -33.56 10.83 -16.83
C ASP A 564 -32.73 11.82 -16.03
N LEU A 565 -31.89 12.61 -16.72
CA LEU A 565 -30.99 13.58 -16.11
C LEU A 565 -31.58 15.00 -16.18
N TYR A 566 -31.81 15.60 -15.01
CA TYR A 566 -32.33 16.95 -14.85
C TYR A 566 -31.35 17.87 -14.12
N VAL A 567 -31.33 19.13 -14.51
CA VAL A 567 -30.53 20.19 -13.87
C VAL A 567 -31.46 21.32 -13.45
N HIS A 568 -31.70 21.45 -12.15
CA HIS A 568 -32.45 22.57 -11.59
C HIS A 568 -31.48 23.72 -11.27
N HIS A 569 -31.44 24.73 -12.15
CA HIS A 569 -30.51 25.85 -12.03
C HIS A 569 -31.11 27.11 -11.39
N GLY A 570 -32.40 27.11 -11.04
CA GLY A 570 -33.04 28.21 -10.30
C GLY A 570 -32.78 28.23 -8.78
N ILE A 571 -32.09 27.22 -8.24
CA ILE A 571 -31.82 27.08 -6.81
C ILE A 571 -30.32 27.24 -6.57
N SER A 572 -29.93 28.30 -5.86
CA SER A 572 -28.55 28.47 -5.40
C SER A 572 -28.31 27.74 -4.09
N THR A 573 -27.22 26.97 -4.01
CA THR A 573 -26.78 26.29 -2.78
C THR A 573 -25.59 26.97 -2.10
N LYS A 574 -25.22 28.17 -2.58
CA LYS A 574 -24.16 29.01 -1.99
C LYS A 574 -24.52 29.36 -0.56
N TYR A 575 -23.55 29.32 0.36
CA TYR A 575 -23.77 29.47 1.80
C TYR A 575 -24.68 30.65 2.18
N LYS A 576 -24.49 31.81 1.54
CA LYS A 576 -25.26 33.05 1.80
C LYS A 576 -26.74 32.99 1.37
N GLN A 577 -27.13 32.05 0.53
CA GLN A 577 -28.46 31.96 -0.08
C GLN A 577 -29.26 30.74 0.40
N ARG A 578 -28.65 29.84 1.19
CA ARG A 578 -29.26 28.56 1.58
C ARG A 578 -30.58 28.71 2.33
N ASP A 579 -30.70 29.71 3.21
CA ASP A 579 -31.93 29.96 3.96
C ASP A 579 -33.06 30.42 3.02
N GLN A 580 -32.72 31.24 2.02
CA GLN A 580 -33.68 31.77 1.04
C GLN A 580 -34.15 30.70 0.05
N THR A 581 -33.29 29.72 -0.25
CA THR A 581 -33.55 28.66 -1.22
C THR A 581 -34.00 27.34 -0.59
N LEU A 582 -34.21 27.30 0.73
CA LEU A 582 -34.60 26.10 1.46
C LEU A 582 -35.98 25.58 1.03
N ALA A 583 -37.00 26.44 1.01
CA ALA A 583 -38.35 26.07 0.60
C ALA A 583 -38.44 25.51 -0.83
N PRO A 584 -37.88 26.18 -1.88
CA PRO A 584 -37.91 25.62 -3.23
C PRO A 584 -37.08 24.33 -3.36
N LEU A 585 -36.00 24.16 -2.59
CA LEU A 585 -35.22 22.92 -2.55
C LEU A 585 -36.04 21.76 -2.00
N ILE A 586 -36.70 21.94 -0.85
CA ILE A 586 -37.55 20.91 -0.23
C ILE A 586 -38.68 20.52 -1.18
N SER A 587 -39.35 21.51 -1.79
CA SER A 587 -40.39 21.27 -2.79
C SER A 587 -39.87 20.44 -3.95
N THR A 588 -38.67 20.76 -4.48
CA THR A 588 -38.06 20.01 -5.58
C THR A 588 -37.78 18.56 -5.18
N ILE A 589 -37.20 18.32 -4.00
CA ILE A 589 -36.93 16.97 -3.49
C ILE A 589 -38.24 16.18 -3.36
N TYR A 590 -39.27 16.80 -2.80
CA TYR A 590 -40.57 16.18 -2.61
C TYR A 590 -41.24 15.82 -3.94
N GLN A 591 -41.21 16.72 -4.93
CA GLN A 591 -41.77 16.45 -6.27
C GLN A 591 -41.07 15.28 -6.96
N VAL A 592 -39.74 15.18 -6.85
CA VAL A 592 -38.99 14.07 -7.45
C VAL A 592 -39.32 12.74 -6.77
N THR A 593 -39.33 12.71 -5.44
CA THR A 593 -39.47 11.47 -4.65
C THR A 593 -40.91 10.95 -4.58
N ARG A 594 -41.92 11.82 -4.77
CA ARG A 594 -43.33 11.41 -4.78
C ARG A 594 -43.82 10.88 -6.12
N ASN A 595 -43.16 11.24 -7.22
CA ASN A 595 -43.62 10.92 -8.57
C ASN A 595 -43.51 9.42 -8.91
N GLN A 596 -42.53 8.73 -8.33
CA GLN A 596 -42.34 7.30 -8.51
C GLN A 596 -42.01 6.66 -7.16
N GLN A 597 -42.68 5.58 -6.83
CA GLN A 597 -42.38 4.84 -5.62
C GLN A 597 -41.05 4.10 -5.75
N GLY A 598 -40.17 4.26 -4.76
CA GLY A 598 -38.92 3.52 -4.67
C GLY A 598 -37.90 4.20 -3.76
N ASN A 599 -36.63 3.87 -3.96
CA ASN A 599 -35.55 4.34 -3.09
C ASN A 599 -34.77 5.48 -3.75
N TYR A 600 -34.60 6.57 -3.00
CA TYR A 600 -33.91 7.78 -3.39
C TYR A 600 -32.77 8.11 -2.44
N LEU A 601 -31.67 8.63 -2.99
CA LEU A 601 -30.54 9.11 -2.22
C LEU A 601 -30.29 10.59 -2.54
N VAL A 602 -30.36 11.43 -1.51
CA VAL A 602 -30.17 12.88 -1.59
C VAL A 602 -28.83 13.25 -1.00
N PHE A 603 -27.95 13.82 -1.82
CA PHE A 603 -26.59 14.19 -1.46
C PHE A 603 -26.45 15.68 -1.16
N PHE A 604 -25.77 15.99 -0.06
CA PHE A 604 -25.54 17.36 0.41
C PHE A 604 -24.04 17.67 0.55
N PRO A 605 -23.62 18.94 0.39
CA PRO A 605 -22.21 19.33 0.46
C PRO A 605 -21.64 19.36 1.89
N SER A 606 -22.50 19.34 2.92
CA SER A 606 -22.07 19.29 4.32
C SER A 606 -23.15 18.72 5.24
N TYR A 607 -22.74 18.14 6.36
CA TYR A 607 -23.66 17.67 7.42
C TYR A 607 -24.58 18.76 7.93
N GLN A 608 -24.09 20.01 8.05
CA GLN A 608 -24.92 21.12 8.51
C GLN A 608 -26.08 21.40 7.53
N TYR A 609 -25.83 21.33 6.22
CA TYR A 609 -26.88 21.59 5.24
C TYR A 609 -27.84 20.41 5.11
N LEU A 610 -27.30 19.19 5.21
CA LEU A 610 -28.07 17.95 5.30
C LEU A 610 -29.06 18.01 6.47
N GLU A 611 -28.59 18.37 7.67
CA GLU A 611 -29.45 18.46 8.87
C GLU A 611 -30.58 19.49 8.67
N MET A 612 -30.22 20.67 8.18
CA MET A 612 -31.16 21.77 7.96
C MET A 612 -32.27 21.40 6.98
N VAL A 613 -31.93 20.68 5.89
CA VAL A 613 -32.91 20.25 4.89
C VAL A 613 -33.70 19.05 5.39
N TYR A 614 -33.08 18.11 6.09
CA TYR A 614 -33.73 16.92 6.63
C TYR A 614 -34.85 17.28 7.61
N GLU A 615 -34.57 18.15 8.61
CA GLU A 615 -35.57 18.54 9.60
C GLU A 615 -36.76 19.27 8.94
N ALA A 616 -36.48 20.19 8.03
CA ALA A 616 -37.53 20.90 7.31
C ALA A 616 -38.30 20.01 6.30
N TYR A 617 -37.66 18.98 5.74
CA TYR A 617 -38.33 17.99 4.87
C TYR A 617 -39.25 17.07 5.67
N LYS A 618 -38.80 16.64 6.85
CA LYS A 618 -39.57 15.78 7.77
C LYS A 618 -40.89 16.42 8.20
N GLU A 619 -40.90 17.73 8.43
CA GLU A 619 -42.12 18.49 8.76
C GLU A 619 -43.15 18.53 7.61
N LEU A 620 -42.75 18.30 6.36
CA LEU A 620 -43.63 18.43 5.18
C LEU A 620 -44.38 17.15 4.79
N ILE A 621 -43.84 15.96 5.06
CA ILE A 621 -44.24 14.70 4.40
C ILE A 621 -45.28 13.84 5.14
N ASP A 622 -45.74 14.24 6.33
CA ASP A 622 -46.81 13.59 7.12
C ASP A 622 -46.78 12.03 7.13
N ASP A 623 -45.58 11.47 7.31
CA ASP A 623 -45.27 10.02 7.36
C ASP A 623 -45.54 9.18 6.09
N GLU A 624 -45.74 9.79 4.91
CA GLU A 624 -45.90 9.06 3.63
C GLU A 624 -44.63 8.35 3.13
N GLN A 625 -43.46 8.79 3.60
CA GLN A 625 -42.15 8.31 3.15
C GLN A 625 -41.29 7.90 4.34
N ARG A 626 -40.55 6.80 4.17
CA ARG A 626 -39.53 6.40 5.14
C ARG A 626 -38.29 7.27 4.95
N LEU A 627 -37.84 7.90 6.02
CA LEU A 627 -36.65 8.75 6.01
C LEU A 627 -35.44 8.07 6.65
N LEU A 628 -34.27 8.25 6.04
CA LEU A 628 -32.98 7.90 6.64
C LEU A 628 -32.01 9.05 6.53
N LYS A 629 -31.11 9.16 7.51
CA LYS A 629 -30.10 10.21 7.59
C LYS A 629 -28.74 9.60 7.91
N GLN A 630 -27.71 10.03 7.20
CA GLN A 630 -26.33 9.71 7.55
C GLN A 630 -25.92 10.48 8.81
N GLU A 631 -25.49 9.73 9.83
CA GLU A 631 -24.88 10.30 11.03
C GLU A 631 -23.38 10.61 10.83
N ARG A 632 -22.84 11.55 11.61
CA ARG A 632 -21.43 11.98 11.47
C ARG A 632 -20.42 10.86 11.75
N GLU A 633 -20.75 10.01 12.71
CA GLU A 633 -19.92 8.88 13.13
C GLU A 633 -20.73 7.61 12.99
N MET A 634 -20.53 6.92 11.86
CA MET A 634 -21.07 5.59 11.63
C MET A 634 -19.93 4.60 11.61
N ASP A 635 -20.01 3.58 12.47
CA ASP A 635 -19.15 2.40 12.41
C ASP A 635 -19.51 1.53 11.19
N GLU A 636 -18.78 0.43 10.98
CA GLU A 636 -19.01 -0.45 9.83
C GLU A 636 -20.42 -1.09 9.88
N SER A 637 -20.87 -1.46 11.08
CA SER A 637 -22.19 -2.07 11.30
C SER A 637 -23.36 -1.13 10.98
N ALA A 638 -23.29 0.14 11.42
CA ALA A 638 -24.30 1.13 11.11
C ALA A 638 -24.32 1.47 9.61
N ARG A 639 -23.17 1.47 8.93
CA ARG A 639 -23.11 1.67 7.48
C ARG A 639 -23.78 0.54 6.72
N GLU A 640 -23.52 -0.71 7.10
CA GLU A 640 -24.18 -1.87 6.51
C GLU A 640 -25.69 -1.81 6.74
N ALA A 641 -26.14 -1.54 7.97
CA ALA A 641 -27.56 -1.38 8.29
C ALA A 641 -28.25 -0.26 7.46
N PHE A 642 -27.55 0.85 7.21
CA PHE A 642 -28.05 1.92 6.35
C PHE A 642 -28.24 1.44 4.91
N LEU A 643 -27.33 0.62 4.38
CA LEU A 643 -27.40 0.09 3.01
C LEU A 643 -28.42 -1.04 2.86
N ASP A 644 -28.57 -1.87 3.88
CA ASP A 644 -29.53 -2.97 3.91
C ASP A 644 -30.98 -2.48 3.92
N SER A 645 -31.21 -1.22 4.30
CA SER A 645 -32.50 -0.56 4.17
C SER A 645 -32.96 -0.37 2.72
N PHE A 646 -32.02 -0.31 1.76
CA PHE A 646 -32.32 -0.18 0.33
C PHE A 646 -32.71 -1.53 -0.25
N GLN A 647 -33.90 -1.99 0.10
CA GLN A 647 -34.46 -3.24 -0.40
C GLN A 647 -35.14 -3.02 -1.75
N ALA A 648 -35.02 -4.03 -2.63
CA ALA A 648 -35.73 -4.07 -3.88
C ALA A 648 -37.24 -4.22 -3.64
N ASN A 649 -38.08 -3.61 -4.48
CA ASN A 649 -39.55 -3.72 -4.44
C ASN A 649 -40.20 -3.32 -3.09
N SER A 650 -39.66 -2.31 -2.40
CA SER A 650 -40.29 -1.77 -1.18
C SER A 650 -41.71 -1.25 -1.45
N SER A 651 -42.64 -1.55 -0.54
CA SER A 651 -44.01 -1.02 -0.56
C SER A 651 -44.10 0.45 -0.16
N GLU A 652 -43.00 1.03 0.32
CA GLU A 652 -42.88 2.41 0.77
C GLU A 652 -41.72 3.11 0.05
N THR A 653 -41.85 4.42 -0.19
CA THR A 653 -40.76 5.25 -0.71
C THR A 653 -39.73 5.50 0.38
N LEU A 654 -38.47 5.20 0.11
CA LEU A 654 -37.33 5.50 0.99
C LEU A 654 -36.60 6.74 0.49
N VAL A 655 -36.44 7.75 1.33
CA VAL A 655 -35.59 8.92 1.03
C VAL A 655 -34.47 9.00 2.04
N ALA A 656 -33.26 8.71 1.56
CA ALA A 656 -32.05 8.71 2.36
C ALA A 656 -31.24 9.99 2.13
N PHE A 657 -30.76 10.61 3.19
CA PHE A 657 -30.00 11.86 3.17
C PHE A 657 -28.53 11.56 3.53
N ALA A 658 -27.60 11.89 2.63
CA ALA A 658 -26.18 11.59 2.80
C ALA A 658 -25.28 12.76 2.37
N VAL A 659 -24.02 12.76 2.82
CA VAL A 659 -23.02 13.75 2.43
C VAL A 659 -22.32 13.32 1.13
N LEU A 660 -22.22 14.27 0.19
CA LEU A 660 -21.53 14.10 -1.08
C LEU A 660 -20.01 13.96 -0.88
N GLY A 661 -19.40 12.96 -1.51
CA GLY A 661 -17.99 12.59 -1.29
C GLY A 661 -17.75 11.81 0.01
N GLY A 662 -18.81 11.39 0.71
CA GLY A 662 -18.74 10.48 1.85
C GLY A 662 -18.81 9.01 1.44
N VAL A 663 -18.79 8.13 2.44
CA VAL A 663 -18.86 6.66 2.28
C VAL A 663 -20.07 6.21 1.44
N PHE A 664 -21.19 6.93 1.49
CA PHE A 664 -22.39 6.59 0.73
C PHE A 664 -22.37 7.01 -0.74
N SER A 665 -21.53 7.99 -1.10
CA SER A 665 -21.33 8.40 -2.50
C SER A 665 -20.32 7.53 -3.24
N GLU A 666 -19.49 6.77 -2.50
CA GLU A 666 -18.40 5.99 -3.06
C GLU A 666 -18.38 4.53 -2.60
N GLY A 667 -18.34 3.59 -3.56
CA GLY A 667 -18.02 2.19 -3.29
C GLY A 667 -19.19 1.31 -2.81
N ILE A 668 -20.43 1.69 -3.07
CA ILE A 668 -21.62 0.87 -2.76
C ILE A 668 -22.28 0.39 -4.05
N ASP A 669 -22.86 -0.80 -3.99
CA ASP A 669 -23.52 -1.48 -5.10
C ASP A 669 -25.03 -1.64 -4.84
N LEU A 670 -25.81 -0.61 -5.21
CA LEU A 670 -27.28 -0.63 -5.18
C LEU A 670 -27.79 -0.92 -6.60
N ILE A 671 -27.83 -2.20 -6.98
CA ILE A 671 -28.22 -2.65 -8.32
C ILE A 671 -29.75 -2.68 -8.49
N GLY A 672 -30.23 -2.41 -9.71
CA GLY A 672 -31.63 -2.52 -10.06
C GLY A 672 -32.49 -1.48 -9.35
N ASN A 673 -33.69 -1.88 -8.95
CA ASN A 673 -34.61 -0.99 -8.24
C ASN A 673 -34.26 -0.75 -6.76
N ARG A 674 -33.07 -1.17 -6.30
CA ARG A 674 -32.57 -0.81 -4.97
C ARG A 674 -32.26 0.68 -4.86
N LEU A 675 -31.99 1.38 -5.98
CA LEU A 675 -31.87 2.83 -6.03
C LEU A 675 -32.41 3.34 -7.38
N ILE A 676 -33.57 3.99 -7.37
CA ILE A 676 -34.21 4.48 -8.60
C ILE A 676 -33.96 5.98 -8.84
N GLY A 677 -33.43 6.70 -7.85
CA GLY A 677 -33.10 8.10 -8.04
C GLY A 677 -32.02 8.66 -7.14
N SER A 678 -31.27 9.62 -7.68
CA SER A 678 -30.24 10.35 -6.96
C SER A 678 -30.43 11.86 -7.14
N ILE A 679 -30.51 12.58 -6.03
CA ILE A 679 -30.65 14.04 -6.02
C ILE A 679 -29.35 14.63 -5.47
N ILE A 680 -28.69 15.50 -6.23
CA ILE A 680 -27.39 16.07 -5.89
C ILE A 680 -27.56 17.56 -5.64
N VAL A 681 -27.46 17.96 -4.38
CA VAL A 681 -27.60 19.34 -3.95
C VAL A 681 -26.21 20.00 -3.94
N GLY A 682 -26.01 20.96 -4.84
CA GLY A 682 -24.75 21.67 -5.02
C GLY A 682 -23.71 20.90 -5.85
N VAL A 683 -22.58 21.56 -6.10
CA VAL A 683 -21.56 21.07 -7.05
C VAL A 683 -20.37 20.32 -6.40
N GLY A 684 -20.54 19.87 -5.15
CA GLY A 684 -19.55 19.02 -4.46
C GLY A 684 -18.20 19.65 -4.11
N LEU A 685 -18.07 20.99 -4.17
CA LEU A 685 -16.80 21.65 -3.87
C LEU A 685 -16.24 21.22 -2.50
N PRO A 686 -14.93 20.94 -2.41
CA PRO A 686 -14.25 20.76 -1.14
C PRO A 686 -14.50 21.93 -0.19
N GLN A 687 -14.47 21.66 1.11
CA GLN A 687 -14.59 22.71 2.11
C GLN A 687 -13.42 23.69 1.98
N ILE A 688 -13.73 24.98 2.07
CA ILE A 688 -12.69 26.01 2.14
C ILE A 688 -12.00 25.85 3.49
N ASN A 689 -10.76 25.40 3.45
CA ASN A 689 -9.89 25.25 4.61
C ASN A 689 -8.45 25.67 4.23
N PRO A 690 -7.59 25.97 5.21
CA PRO A 690 -6.24 26.44 4.94
C PRO A 690 -5.44 25.50 4.03
N LEU A 691 -5.59 24.18 4.18
CA LEU A 691 -4.91 23.18 3.36
C LEU A 691 -5.34 23.24 1.88
N THR A 692 -6.64 23.32 1.61
CA THR A 692 -7.17 23.40 0.25
C THR A 692 -6.74 24.70 -0.42
N GLU A 693 -6.61 25.77 0.37
CA GLU A 693 -6.08 27.04 -0.14
C GLU A 693 -4.59 26.96 -0.47
N GLN A 694 -3.78 26.24 0.30
CA GLN A 694 -2.38 25.96 -0.08
C GLN A 694 -2.29 25.14 -1.36
N ARG A 695 -3.13 24.12 -1.53
CA ARG A 695 -3.24 23.38 -2.80
C ARG A 695 -3.61 24.32 -3.95
N ARG A 696 -4.57 25.24 -3.75
CA ARG A 696 -4.99 26.23 -4.75
C ARG A 696 -3.82 27.12 -5.17
N LEU A 697 -3.07 27.66 -4.20
CA LEU A 697 -1.92 28.52 -4.43
C LEU A 697 -0.83 27.78 -5.22
N TYR A 698 -0.49 26.56 -4.79
CA TYR A 698 0.50 25.72 -5.48
C TYR A 698 0.11 25.45 -6.95
N PHE A 699 -1.13 24.98 -7.19
CA PHE A 699 -1.57 24.69 -8.56
C PHE A 699 -1.75 25.96 -9.43
N GLU A 700 -1.98 27.11 -8.81
CA GLU A 700 -1.99 28.40 -9.51
C GLU A 700 -0.58 28.81 -9.93
N GLU A 701 0.39 28.66 -9.03
CA GLU A 701 1.79 28.96 -9.31
C GLU A 701 2.34 28.04 -10.41
N ALA A 702 2.23 26.73 -10.22
CA ALA A 702 2.82 25.71 -11.09
C ALA A 702 2.09 25.55 -12.43
N PHE A 703 0.74 25.59 -12.46
CA PHE A 703 -0.04 25.23 -13.65
C PHE A 703 -1.06 26.28 -14.09
N LYS A 704 -1.20 27.42 -13.38
CA LYS A 704 -2.22 28.45 -13.65
C LYS A 704 -3.66 27.91 -13.59
N LYS A 705 -3.88 26.87 -12.78
CA LYS A 705 -5.15 26.14 -12.66
C LYS A 705 -5.55 25.93 -11.19
N GLY A 706 -5.29 26.91 -10.32
CA GLY A 706 -5.49 26.77 -8.88
C GLY A 706 -6.91 26.40 -8.48
N TYR A 707 -7.90 27.17 -8.94
CA TYR A 707 -9.31 26.90 -8.64
C TYR A 707 -9.79 25.57 -9.26
N LEU A 708 -9.34 25.26 -10.48
CA LEU A 708 -9.77 24.06 -11.19
C LEU A 708 -9.31 22.79 -10.48
N TYR A 709 -8.04 22.73 -10.08
CA TYR A 709 -7.41 21.53 -9.51
C TYR A 709 -7.70 21.35 -8.03
N ALA A 710 -7.80 22.45 -7.26
CA ALA A 710 -8.06 22.36 -5.82
C ALA A 710 -9.54 22.24 -5.46
N TYR A 711 -10.45 22.76 -6.30
CA TYR A 711 -11.88 22.82 -5.97
C TYR A 711 -12.79 22.17 -7.02
N LEU A 712 -12.72 22.64 -8.28
CA LEU A 712 -13.73 22.28 -9.29
C LEU A 712 -13.69 20.79 -9.66
N TYR A 713 -12.53 20.28 -10.10
CA TYR A 713 -12.43 18.90 -10.58
C TYR A 713 -12.64 17.86 -9.47
N PRO A 714 -12.02 18.00 -8.27
CA PRO A 714 -12.34 17.12 -7.15
C PRO A 714 -13.83 17.14 -6.78
N GLY A 715 -14.47 18.33 -6.82
CA GLY A 715 -15.89 18.45 -6.50
C GLY A 715 -16.80 17.82 -7.54
N PHE A 716 -16.52 18.05 -8.82
CA PHE A 716 -17.31 17.48 -9.92
C PHE A 716 -17.16 15.95 -10.01
N ASN A 717 -15.99 15.40 -9.65
CA ASN A 717 -15.82 13.94 -9.59
C ASN A 717 -16.74 13.29 -8.55
N LYS A 718 -16.97 13.94 -7.40
CA LYS A 718 -17.97 13.47 -6.43
C LYS A 718 -19.39 13.48 -6.99
N VAL A 719 -19.73 14.50 -7.79
CA VAL A 719 -21.01 14.56 -8.52
C VAL A 719 -21.12 13.37 -9.48
N MET A 720 -20.10 13.13 -10.31
CA MET A 720 -20.09 11.99 -11.25
C MET A 720 -20.22 10.63 -10.55
N GLN A 721 -19.55 10.45 -9.41
CA GLN A 721 -19.66 9.23 -8.61
C GLN A 721 -21.07 9.02 -8.06
N ALA A 722 -21.75 10.09 -7.63
CA ALA A 722 -23.13 10.07 -7.15
C ALA A 722 -24.12 9.76 -8.29
N VAL A 723 -23.96 10.40 -9.46
CA VAL A 723 -24.77 10.08 -10.66
C VAL A 723 -24.60 8.62 -11.06
N GLY A 724 -23.37 8.11 -11.06
CA GLY A 724 -23.07 6.71 -11.38
C GLY A 724 -23.58 5.69 -10.35
N ARG A 725 -24.33 6.08 -9.32
CA ARG A 725 -25.00 5.15 -8.40
C ARG A 725 -26.31 4.61 -8.96
N VAL A 726 -27.00 5.38 -9.79
CA VAL A 726 -28.33 5.02 -10.32
C VAL A 726 -28.23 3.95 -11.40
N ILE A 727 -27.20 3.97 -12.24
CA ILE A 727 -27.01 2.99 -13.33
C ILE A 727 -25.75 2.18 -13.11
N ARG A 728 -25.93 0.87 -12.89
CA ARG A 728 -24.87 -0.13 -12.67
C ARG A 728 -24.91 -1.25 -13.70
N THR A 729 -26.10 -1.59 -14.20
CA THR A 729 -26.38 -2.62 -15.19
C THR A 729 -27.18 -2.07 -16.36
N ASN A 730 -27.26 -2.83 -17.46
CA ASN A 730 -27.98 -2.40 -18.65
C ASN A 730 -29.51 -2.34 -18.45
N GLU A 731 -30.02 -3.03 -17.44
CA GLU A 731 -31.46 -3.06 -17.10
C GLU A 731 -31.84 -1.96 -16.10
N ASP A 732 -30.85 -1.26 -15.53
CA ASP A 732 -31.12 -0.20 -14.55
C ASP A 732 -31.65 1.04 -15.27
N SER A 733 -32.72 1.61 -14.72
CA SER A 733 -33.29 2.89 -15.15
C SER A 733 -33.58 3.75 -13.93
N GLY A 734 -33.38 5.06 -14.04
CA GLY A 734 -33.71 5.95 -12.94
C GLY A 734 -33.54 7.43 -13.24
N ILE A 735 -33.78 8.25 -12.22
CA ILE A 735 -33.77 9.71 -12.31
C ILE A 735 -32.59 10.31 -11.55
N VAL A 736 -31.91 11.28 -12.16
CA VAL A 736 -30.90 12.09 -11.50
C VAL A 736 -31.29 13.56 -11.57
N MET A 737 -31.32 14.22 -10.41
CA MET A 737 -31.59 15.65 -10.30
C MET A 737 -30.38 16.37 -9.74
N MET A 738 -29.73 17.22 -10.53
CA MET A 738 -28.63 18.08 -10.09
C MET A 738 -29.18 19.48 -9.78
N ILE A 739 -28.94 19.98 -8.57
CA ILE A 739 -29.54 21.24 -8.09
C ILE A 739 -28.43 22.23 -7.74
N ASP A 740 -28.15 23.17 -8.65
CA ASP A 740 -27.33 24.36 -8.39
C ASP A 740 -27.37 25.30 -9.60
N GLU A 741 -27.35 26.62 -9.36
CA GLU A 741 -27.20 27.62 -10.42
C GLU A 741 -25.85 27.52 -11.17
N ARG A 742 -24.79 26.97 -10.56
CA ARG A 742 -23.46 26.88 -11.17
C ARG A 742 -23.39 25.86 -12.33
N TYR A 743 -24.31 24.90 -12.41
CA TYR A 743 -24.28 23.88 -13.46
C TYR A 743 -24.48 24.45 -14.87
N ILE A 744 -25.05 25.66 -15.01
CA ILE A 744 -25.19 26.34 -16.31
C ILE A 744 -23.98 27.23 -16.66
N GLU A 745 -23.00 27.38 -15.77
CA GLU A 745 -21.78 28.11 -16.08
C GLU A 745 -20.96 27.35 -17.14
N PRO A 746 -20.32 28.03 -18.11
CA PRO A 746 -19.56 27.36 -19.18
C PRO A 746 -18.47 26.41 -18.67
N THR A 747 -17.87 26.73 -17.53
CA THR A 747 -16.85 25.92 -16.86
C THR A 747 -17.40 24.57 -16.41
N TYR A 748 -18.60 24.52 -15.82
CA TYR A 748 -19.24 23.27 -15.41
C TYR A 748 -19.81 22.50 -16.60
N LEU A 749 -20.45 23.19 -17.55
CA LEU A 749 -20.97 22.56 -18.77
C LEU A 749 -19.87 21.86 -19.57
N SER A 750 -18.66 22.41 -19.60
CA SER A 750 -17.51 21.78 -20.27
C SER A 750 -17.04 20.46 -19.63
N LEU A 751 -17.44 20.20 -18.38
CA LEU A 751 -17.16 18.95 -17.65
C LEU A 751 -18.26 17.91 -17.82
N PHE A 752 -19.38 18.25 -18.46
CA PHE A 752 -20.43 17.28 -18.69
C PHE A 752 -19.89 16.23 -19.68
N PRO A 753 -19.82 14.96 -19.27
CA PRO A 753 -19.36 13.92 -20.16
C PRO A 753 -20.38 13.76 -21.30
N TYR A 754 -19.97 13.13 -22.40
CA TYR A 754 -20.80 12.97 -23.59
C TYR A 754 -22.18 12.37 -23.24
N GLU A 755 -22.21 11.45 -22.28
CA GLU A 755 -23.39 10.78 -21.74
C GLU A 755 -24.40 11.70 -21.05
N TRP A 756 -24.06 12.93 -20.70
CA TRP A 756 -24.95 13.88 -20.01
C TRP A 756 -25.49 14.96 -20.94
N GLN A 757 -25.18 14.90 -22.24
CA GLN A 757 -25.62 15.91 -23.20
C GLN A 757 -27.16 15.95 -23.39
N HIS A 758 -27.88 14.92 -22.98
CA HIS A 758 -29.35 14.89 -22.99
C HIS A 758 -29.98 15.51 -21.73
N ALA A 759 -29.17 16.08 -20.83
CA ALA A 759 -29.66 16.71 -19.60
C ALA A 759 -30.73 17.79 -19.89
N LYS A 760 -31.85 17.71 -19.17
CA LYS A 760 -32.95 18.67 -19.25
C LYS A 760 -32.76 19.75 -18.19
N PHE A 761 -32.74 21.02 -18.60
CA PHE A 761 -32.55 22.15 -17.70
C PHE A 761 -33.89 22.72 -17.24
N LEU A 762 -34.04 22.87 -15.92
CA LEU A 762 -35.24 23.37 -15.23
C LEU A 762 -34.86 24.63 -14.45
N LYS A 763 -35.83 25.56 -14.34
CA LYS A 763 -35.67 26.81 -13.61
C LYS A 763 -36.60 26.88 -12.41
#